data_AF-A0A932YF32-F1
#
_entry.id   AF-A0A932YF32-F1
#
_cell.length_a   1.000
_cell.length_b   1.000
_cell.length_c   1.000
_cell.angle_alpha   90.00
_cell.angle_beta   90.00
_cell.angle_gamma   90.00
#
_symmetry.space_group_name_H-M   'P 1'
#
loop_
_entity.id
_entity.type
_entity.pdbx_description
1 polymer ?
#
loop_
_entity_poly.entity_id
_entity_poly.type
_entity_poly.pdbx_seq_one_letter_code
_entity_poly.pdbx_strand_id
1 'polypeptide(L)'
;MNIQTIEIKDSLILHKPSLYAFNREGLHFFVDAQAPNWIALDSRGARLLSWVDGKTSLGQLAQLYAGLYEVDLGKAWLHARTFVQEALAKGILSLEPVKADTYKGRQHYLKPQGLKEFWIHLTQTCNLSCSHCLVSSNPKGEKGPEIEFYKKIASQSSSLGVKRFYVTGGEPFARTDIFDLIGYITGPLDCELILLTNATLIEGERLKKLEALDRKKIKFQVSLDGTTAKTNDAIRGKGVFDRASQGLKSLAALGFDVSFTAAVTKTNLKELEDLPQLAKNLGAKSVHLMWLHNRGRVLETQEKSFFPDNAELMALAREVKQQADSLGIIFDNYESIKSRVNGQPGVKYDLSGLCWESLCLYVDGHVYPSAAMAGFPLLSLGDARKESLRNLWLDSPVAKKFRKASVAQAKNFQNDPFKFLTGGGDLEHSYFFSSNGKEGSLVGHDPYYKLYVELMKNIMSKLGQAKQKSFNTKSGFSSPVILHAMGDDSIACSEDAKDWLDLQKTPVRTLHSNCVLAFDVEKPYRIVQQFYGKAADKPQADLCCPIKYADSEISHIPQEVIDRFYGCGSPITQAQVRLGETALDLGSGAGIDVFIAAKKVGSQGKAIGVDMTDQMLGVARECQKTVAQNLGFDAVEFKKGYLESIPVENQSVDLVTSNCVINLSPNKPKVFAEMWRILKDHGRAVAADIVSDEPVPLNLQAHKDLWGECISGSLSEAEFVAGLEKAGFYGISVLKKTFWKEVEGHKFYSVTVRGYKFEKKAGCRFIGQKAIYLGPYKATVDEEGHVFPRNEAIEVCTDTAAKLSAAPYAGQFRILEPDGAGILPIPMAEESCCATGAPGGCC
;
A
#
# COMPACT_ATOMS: atom_id res chain seq x y z
N MET A 1 24.25 11.42 4.13
CA MET A 1 24.35 12.77 3.52
C MET A 1 22.96 13.18 3.11
N ASN A 2 22.58 14.41 3.44
CA ASN A 2 21.24 14.91 3.17
C ASN A 2 21.08 15.17 1.67
N ILE A 3 20.28 14.35 0.96
CA ILE A 3 20.21 14.30 -0.51
C ILE A 3 19.69 15.63 -1.10
N GLN A 4 19.04 16.48 -0.30
CA GLN A 4 18.34 17.67 -0.79
C GLN A 4 19.16 18.99 -0.76
N THR A 5 20.41 18.96 -0.29
CA THR A 5 21.37 20.08 -0.50
C THR A 5 22.30 19.86 -1.70
N ILE A 6 22.03 18.84 -2.51
CA ILE A 6 22.81 18.55 -3.71
C ILE A 6 22.41 19.53 -4.82
N GLU A 7 23.36 20.38 -5.21
CA GLU A 7 23.21 21.27 -6.35
C GLU A 7 23.30 20.44 -7.65
N ILE A 8 22.16 20.17 -8.29
CA ILE A 8 22.10 19.41 -9.54
C ILE A 8 22.61 20.30 -10.70
N LYS A 9 23.85 20.09 -11.10
CA LYS A 9 24.54 20.81 -12.19
C LYS A 9 24.78 19.92 -13.40
N ASP A 10 25.07 20.54 -14.54
CA ASP A 10 25.43 19.85 -15.78
C ASP A 10 26.61 18.89 -15.62
N SER A 11 27.60 19.28 -14.82
CA SER A 11 28.82 18.49 -14.56
C SER A 11 28.60 17.30 -13.63
N LEU A 12 27.38 17.10 -13.10
CA LEU A 12 27.08 16.03 -12.15
C LEU A 12 27.25 14.67 -12.83
N ILE A 13 28.07 13.80 -12.25
CA ILE A 13 28.23 12.40 -12.67
C ILE A 13 27.41 11.53 -11.72
N LEU A 14 26.62 10.62 -12.28
CA LEU A 14 25.72 9.75 -11.55
C LEU A 14 26.20 8.31 -11.64
N HIS A 15 26.02 7.58 -10.55
CA HIS A 15 26.31 6.16 -10.43
C HIS A 15 25.03 5.38 -10.18
N LYS A 16 25.03 4.11 -10.56
CA LYS A 16 23.96 3.17 -10.25
C LYS A 16 24.55 1.80 -9.91
N PRO A 17 23.87 0.99 -9.08
CA PRO A 17 24.30 -0.39 -8.83
C PRO A 17 24.16 -1.24 -10.11
N SER A 18 24.62 -2.49 -10.02
CA SER A 18 24.31 -3.49 -11.04
C SER A 18 22.83 -3.86 -10.96
N LEU A 19 22.06 -3.41 -11.94
CA LEU A 19 20.61 -3.62 -12.00
C LEU A 19 20.27 -4.76 -12.96
N TYR A 20 19.44 -5.69 -12.52
CA TYR A 20 18.79 -6.66 -13.40
C TYR A 20 17.61 -5.98 -14.10
N ALA A 21 17.60 -6.00 -15.44
CA ALA A 21 16.55 -5.38 -16.23
C ALA A 21 15.63 -6.43 -16.86
N PHE A 22 14.32 -6.18 -16.84
CA PHE A 22 13.34 -6.97 -17.59
C PHE A 22 12.17 -6.10 -18.06
N ASN A 23 11.50 -6.52 -19.13
CA ASN A 23 10.35 -5.81 -19.69
C ASN A 23 9.10 -6.65 -19.54
N ARG A 24 7.96 -6.01 -19.25
CA ARG A 24 6.68 -6.70 -19.15
C ARG A 24 5.52 -5.74 -19.38
N GLU A 25 4.59 -6.11 -20.26
CA GLU A 25 3.35 -5.35 -20.51
C GLU A 25 3.61 -3.87 -20.86
N GLY A 26 4.67 -3.61 -21.64
CA GLY A 26 5.08 -2.26 -22.05
C GLY A 26 5.83 -1.44 -20.99
N LEU A 27 6.09 -2.02 -19.82
CA LEU A 27 6.84 -1.41 -18.72
C LEU A 27 8.28 -1.95 -18.65
N HIS A 28 9.20 -1.10 -18.20
CA HIS A 28 10.61 -1.42 -18.05
C HIS A 28 10.99 -1.46 -16.57
N PHE A 29 11.48 -2.61 -16.09
CA PHE A 29 11.82 -2.82 -14.69
C PHE A 29 13.32 -2.93 -14.50
N PHE A 30 13.81 -2.35 -13.40
CA PHE A 30 15.20 -2.48 -12.96
C PHE A 30 15.22 -2.88 -11.48
N VAL A 31 15.99 -3.92 -11.14
CA VAL A 31 16.05 -4.50 -9.80
C VAL A 31 17.49 -4.53 -9.30
N ASP A 32 17.74 -3.95 -8.13
CA ASP A 32 18.99 -4.14 -7.39
C ASP A 32 18.89 -5.41 -6.53
N ALA A 33 19.67 -6.42 -6.91
CA ALA A 33 19.70 -7.71 -6.24
C ALA A 33 20.44 -7.70 -4.89
N GLN A 34 21.35 -6.75 -4.68
CA GLN A 34 22.24 -6.69 -3.52
C GLN A 34 21.67 -5.79 -2.44
N ALA A 35 21.08 -4.66 -2.80
CA ALA A 35 20.28 -3.83 -1.91
C ALA A 35 18.83 -3.82 -2.45
N PRO A 36 17.98 -4.77 -2.03
CA PRO A 36 16.66 -5.00 -2.63
C PRO A 36 15.87 -3.72 -2.85
N ASN A 37 15.86 -3.25 -4.09
CA ASN A 37 15.18 -2.04 -4.52
C ASN A 37 14.80 -2.26 -5.98
N TRP A 38 13.70 -1.68 -6.42
CA TRP A 38 13.31 -1.77 -7.82
C TRP A 38 12.51 -0.56 -8.26
N ILE A 39 12.52 -0.35 -9.57
CA ILE A 39 11.81 0.75 -10.21
C ILE A 39 11.19 0.28 -11.51
N ALA A 40 9.97 0.75 -11.79
CA ALA A 40 9.26 0.61 -13.05
C ALA A 40 9.25 1.96 -13.77
N LEU A 41 9.69 1.94 -15.03
CA LEU A 41 9.88 3.11 -15.87
C LEU A 41 9.08 2.97 -17.17
N ASP A 42 8.76 4.13 -17.75
CA ASP A 42 8.41 4.22 -19.17
C ASP A 42 9.65 4.06 -20.06
N SER A 43 9.47 4.08 -21.38
CA SER A 43 10.56 3.86 -22.33
C SER A 43 11.62 4.99 -22.31
N ARG A 44 11.19 6.23 -22.07
CA ARG A 44 12.08 7.41 -21.97
C ARG A 44 12.94 7.37 -20.71
N GLY A 45 12.34 7.09 -19.55
CA GLY A 45 13.05 6.94 -18.29
C GLY A 45 14.01 5.75 -18.32
N ALA A 46 13.59 4.60 -18.87
CA ALA A 46 14.46 3.44 -19.03
C ALA A 46 15.68 3.74 -19.90
N ARG A 47 15.50 4.56 -20.95
CA ARG A 47 16.61 4.98 -21.82
C ARG A 47 17.58 5.90 -21.09
N LEU A 48 17.09 6.90 -20.36
CA LEU A 48 17.93 7.76 -19.51
C LEU A 48 18.74 6.94 -18.50
N LEU A 49 18.09 6.04 -17.76
CA LEU A 49 18.77 5.20 -16.77
C LEU A 49 19.84 4.29 -17.40
N SER A 50 19.63 3.85 -18.65
CA SER A 50 20.59 3.00 -19.37
C SER A 50 21.90 3.71 -19.73
N TRP A 51 21.88 5.04 -19.85
CA TRP A 51 23.06 5.85 -20.16
C TRP A 51 23.88 6.24 -18.93
N VAL A 52 23.35 6.04 -17.73
CA VAL A 52 24.11 6.30 -16.49
C VAL A 52 25.18 5.22 -16.32
N ASP A 53 26.44 5.61 -16.47
CA ASP A 53 27.60 4.70 -16.47
C ASP A 53 28.69 5.09 -15.46
N GLY A 54 28.46 6.12 -14.65
CA GLY A 54 29.46 6.65 -13.72
C GLY A 54 30.53 7.52 -14.40
N LYS A 55 30.33 7.93 -15.66
CA LYS A 55 31.26 8.78 -16.41
C LYS A 55 30.55 9.90 -17.14
N THR A 56 29.37 9.62 -17.68
CA THR A 56 28.54 10.57 -18.42
C THR A 56 27.92 11.58 -17.46
N SER A 57 28.12 12.86 -17.74
CA SER A 57 27.57 13.95 -16.94
C SER A 57 26.09 14.20 -17.26
N LEU A 58 25.34 14.82 -16.34
CA LEU A 58 23.93 15.14 -16.52
C LEU A 58 23.67 16.01 -17.77
N GLY A 59 24.54 16.98 -18.05
CA GLY A 59 24.43 17.81 -19.26
C GLY A 59 24.57 16.98 -20.54
N GLN A 60 25.48 16.00 -20.56
CA GLN A 60 25.62 15.06 -21.68
C GLN A 60 24.41 14.12 -21.79
N LEU A 61 23.85 13.65 -20.67
CA LEU A 61 22.60 12.87 -20.67
C LEU A 61 21.44 13.66 -21.28
N ALA A 62 21.32 14.94 -20.93
CA ALA A 62 20.33 15.84 -21.52
C ALA A 62 20.53 16.03 -23.03
N GLN A 63 21.78 16.18 -23.49
CA GLN A 63 22.09 16.26 -24.93
C GLN A 63 21.74 14.97 -25.68
N LEU A 64 22.09 13.82 -25.13
CA LEU A 64 21.72 12.51 -25.70
C LEU A 64 20.20 12.35 -25.77
N TYR A 65 19.49 12.78 -24.72
CA TYR A 65 18.04 12.76 -24.67
C TYR A 65 17.41 13.70 -25.72
N ALA A 66 17.93 14.93 -25.83
CA ALA A 66 17.50 15.93 -26.81
C ALA A 66 17.63 15.39 -28.24
N GLY A 67 18.79 14.81 -28.57
CA GLY A 67 19.04 14.24 -29.90
C GLY A 67 18.18 13.01 -30.21
N LEU A 68 17.94 12.13 -29.24
CA LEU A 68 17.16 10.91 -29.48
C LEU A 68 15.65 11.17 -29.62
N TYR A 69 15.11 12.11 -28.85
CA TYR A 69 13.67 12.38 -28.79
C TYR A 69 13.26 13.69 -29.48
N GLU A 70 14.20 14.35 -30.17
CA GLU A 70 13.97 15.59 -30.93
C GLU A 70 13.29 16.68 -30.09
N VAL A 71 13.75 16.86 -28.86
CA VAL A 71 13.26 17.89 -27.93
C VAL A 71 14.32 18.95 -27.70
N ASP A 72 13.88 20.20 -27.51
CA ASP A 72 14.75 21.33 -27.17
C ASP A 72 15.66 21.01 -25.97
N LEU A 73 16.89 21.52 -25.99
CA LEU A 73 17.89 21.18 -24.98
C LEU A 73 17.48 21.65 -23.57
N GLY A 74 16.83 22.80 -23.44
CA GLY A 74 16.33 23.28 -22.14
C GLY A 74 15.24 22.36 -21.57
N LYS A 75 14.33 21.91 -22.44
CA LYS A 75 13.29 20.93 -22.09
C LYS A 75 13.88 19.56 -21.74
N ALA A 76 14.83 19.08 -22.54
CA ALA A 76 15.54 17.83 -22.31
C ALA A 76 16.32 17.86 -20.98
N TRP A 77 16.93 19.00 -20.66
CA TRP A 77 17.62 19.20 -19.40
C TRP A 77 16.65 19.14 -18.22
N LEU A 78 15.50 19.80 -18.30
CA LEU A 78 14.47 19.72 -17.26
C LEU A 78 13.96 18.29 -17.07
N HIS A 79 13.67 17.57 -18.17
CA HIS A 79 13.27 16.17 -18.15
C HIS A 79 14.31 15.28 -17.44
N ALA A 80 15.58 15.39 -17.85
CA ALA A 80 16.66 14.60 -17.27
C ALA A 80 16.88 14.96 -15.80
N ARG A 81 16.87 16.25 -15.44
CA ARG A 81 17.02 16.72 -14.07
C ARG A 81 15.93 16.20 -13.16
N THR A 82 14.67 16.32 -13.54
CA THR A 82 13.52 15.85 -12.75
C THR A 82 13.59 14.34 -12.55
N PHE A 83 13.89 13.59 -13.62
CA PHE A 83 14.08 12.13 -13.55
C PHE A 83 15.21 11.75 -12.58
N VAL A 84 16.37 12.41 -12.69
CA VAL A 84 17.53 12.13 -11.84
C VAL A 84 17.25 12.47 -10.38
N GLN A 85 16.60 13.61 -10.12
CA GLN A 85 16.24 14.01 -8.77
C GLN A 85 15.32 12.97 -8.11
N GLU A 86 14.30 12.50 -8.82
CA GLU A 86 13.40 11.46 -8.32
C GLU A 86 14.12 10.11 -8.17
N ALA A 87 14.94 9.69 -9.13
CA ALA A 87 15.69 8.44 -9.05
C ALA A 87 16.76 8.43 -7.93
N LEU A 88 17.37 9.58 -7.61
CA LEU A 88 18.23 9.77 -6.43
C LEU A 88 17.42 9.65 -5.14
N ALA A 89 16.25 10.32 -5.07
CA ALA A 89 15.37 10.24 -3.90
C ALA A 89 14.87 8.81 -3.64
N LYS A 90 14.64 8.01 -4.70
CA LYS A 90 14.25 6.59 -4.60
C LYS A 90 15.43 5.64 -4.40
N GLY A 91 16.67 6.14 -4.31
CA GLY A 91 17.86 5.33 -4.04
C GLY A 91 18.26 4.38 -5.17
N ILE A 92 17.83 4.65 -6.41
CA ILE A 92 18.25 3.90 -7.61
C ILE A 92 19.53 4.47 -8.19
N LEU A 93 19.69 5.80 -8.10
CA LEU A 93 20.92 6.51 -8.44
C LEU A 93 21.67 6.93 -7.18
N SER A 94 22.97 7.15 -7.35
CA SER A 94 23.89 7.64 -6.32
C SER A 94 24.82 8.69 -6.91
N LEU A 95 25.26 9.64 -6.08
CA LEU A 95 26.33 10.57 -6.45
C LEU A 95 27.72 9.94 -6.39
N GLU A 96 27.86 8.89 -5.59
CA GLU A 96 29.12 8.19 -5.37
C GLU A 96 29.06 6.78 -5.95
N PRO A 97 30.19 6.19 -6.37
CA PRO A 97 30.26 4.81 -6.80
C PRO A 97 29.65 3.85 -5.77
N VAL A 98 28.63 3.10 -6.18
CA VAL A 98 27.94 2.15 -5.30
C VAL A 98 28.85 0.94 -5.05
N LYS A 99 29.27 0.76 -3.79
CA LYS A 99 30.05 -0.42 -3.37
C LYS A 99 29.09 -1.54 -2.99
N ALA A 100 29.25 -2.69 -3.63
CA ALA A 100 28.52 -3.90 -3.25
C ALA A 100 29.21 -4.55 -2.03
N ASP A 101 28.71 -4.26 -0.83
CA ASP A 101 29.15 -5.00 0.36
C ASP A 101 28.65 -6.44 0.29
N THR A 102 29.55 -7.39 0.55
CA THR A 102 29.19 -8.81 0.56
C THR A 102 28.35 -9.12 1.80
N TYR A 103 27.07 -9.43 1.59
CA TYR A 103 26.17 -9.85 2.65
C TYR A 103 26.66 -11.16 3.31
N LYS A 104 26.95 -11.10 4.61
CA LYS A 104 27.56 -12.21 5.38
C LYS A 104 26.57 -13.30 5.82
N GLY A 105 25.28 -13.13 5.51
CA GLY A 105 24.19 -14.03 5.92
C GLY A 105 23.49 -13.59 7.22
N ARG A 106 22.22 -14.02 7.38
CA ARG A 106 21.31 -13.49 8.42
C ARG A 106 21.83 -13.57 9.85
N GLN A 107 22.60 -14.60 10.21
CA GLN A 107 23.14 -14.78 11.56
C GLN A 107 24.08 -13.63 11.98
N HIS A 108 24.71 -12.94 11.03
CA HIS A 108 25.57 -11.80 11.33
C HIS A 108 24.77 -10.57 11.79
N TYR A 109 23.52 -10.44 11.31
CA TYR A 109 22.69 -9.24 11.50
C TYR A 109 21.56 -9.46 12.50
N LEU A 110 21.07 -10.69 12.64
CA LEU A 110 19.97 -11.04 13.53
C LEU A 110 20.49 -11.62 14.86
N LYS A 111 19.74 -11.37 15.94
CA LYS A 111 19.93 -12.00 17.25
C LYS A 111 18.59 -12.57 17.75
N PRO A 112 18.56 -13.76 18.37
CA PRO A 112 17.34 -14.31 18.94
C PRO A 112 16.99 -13.54 20.22
N GLN A 113 16.25 -12.44 20.08
CA GLN A 113 15.88 -11.55 21.19
C GLN A 113 14.55 -11.93 21.86
N GLY A 114 13.60 -12.44 21.07
CA GLY A 114 12.33 -12.95 21.53
C GLY A 114 11.63 -13.81 20.47
N LEU A 115 10.68 -14.64 20.91
CA LEU A 115 9.76 -15.34 20.02
C LEU A 115 8.55 -14.43 19.76
N LYS A 116 8.17 -14.24 18.49
CA LYS A 116 6.97 -13.47 18.11
C LYS A 116 5.72 -14.34 18.16
N GLU A 117 5.86 -15.58 17.71
CA GLU A 117 4.77 -16.53 17.60
C GLU A 117 5.12 -17.91 18.17
N PHE A 118 4.09 -18.67 18.53
CA PHE A 118 4.26 -20.06 18.98
C PHE A 118 3.13 -20.95 18.48
N TRP A 119 3.52 -22.08 17.90
CA TRP A 119 2.60 -23.07 17.38
C TRP A 119 2.43 -24.22 18.37
N ILE A 120 1.19 -24.69 18.50
CA ILE A 120 0.82 -25.84 19.32
C ILE A 120 0.06 -26.81 18.42
N HIS A 121 0.70 -27.93 18.11
CA HIS A 121 0.05 -29.06 17.49
C HIS A 121 -0.54 -29.96 18.58
N LEU A 122 -1.80 -29.71 18.92
CA LEU A 122 -2.44 -30.12 20.16
C LEU A 122 -2.72 -31.63 20.28
N THR A 123 -2.98 -32.29 19.16
CA THR A 123 -3.40 -33.69 19.13
C THR A 123 -3.10 -34.29 17.76
N GLN A 124 -2.95 -35.61 17.65
CA GLN A 124 -2.99 -36.34 16.39
C GLN A 124 -4.36 -36.99 16.12
N THR A 125 -5.27 -36.95 17.10
CA THR A 125 -6.66 -37.32 16.90
C THR A 125 -7.32 -36.34 15.93
N CYS A 126 -7.88 -36.86 14.85
CA CYS A 126 -8.69 -36.10 13.89
C CYS A 126 -9.94 -36.91 13.57
N ASN A 127 -11.10 -36.28 13.49
CA ASN A 127 -12.31 -36.97 13.05
C ASN A 127 -12.28 -37.32 11.54
N LEU A 128 -11.24 -36.91 10.81
CA LEU A 128 -11.02 -37.17 9.38
C LEU A 128 -9.68 -37.89 9.14
N SER A 129 -9.52 -38.43 7.94
CA SER A 129 -8.27 -39.06 7.45
C SER A 129 -7.92 -38.55 6.05
N CYS A 130 -7.82 -37.23 5.87
CA CYS A 130 -7.62 -36.60 4.55
C CYS A 130 -6.40 -37.17 3.81
N SER A 131 -6.52 -37.42 2.50
CA SER A 131 -5.50 -38.11 1.69
C SER A 131 -4.16 -37.35 1.59
N HIS A 132 -4.16 -36.03 1.75
CA HIS A 132 -2.94 -35.21 1.70
C HIS A 132 -2.30 -34.90 3.06
N CYS A 133 -2.88 -35.38 4.17
CA CYS A 133 -2.53 -34.88 5.48
C CYS A 133 -1.04 -35.01 5.79
N LEU A 134 -0.43 -33.86 6.09
CA LEU A 134 0.99 -33.69 6.31
C LEU A 134 1.56 -34.52 7.46
N VAL A 135 0.81 -34.59 8.55
CA VAL A 135 1.16 -35.27 9.81
C VAL A 135 0.45 -36.61 9.96
N SER A 136 -0.29 -37.03 8.94
CA SER A 136 -1.03 -38.31 8.91
C SER A 136 -2.01 -38.53 10.09
N SER A 137 -2.62 -37.46 10.62
CA SER A 137 -3.65 -37.53 11.67
C SER A 137 -4.87 -38.34 11.24
N ASN A 138 -5.55 -38.96 12.20
CA ASN A 138 -6.70 -39.85 11.95
C ASN A 138 -7.53 -40.06 13.24
N PRO A 139 -8.70 -40.73 13.19
CA PRO A 139 -9.57 -40.92 14.37
C PRO A 139 -8.94 -41.70 15.53
N LYS A 140 -7.90 -42.49 15.27
CA LYS A 140 -7.16 -43.26 16.27
C LYS A 140 -5.83 -42.60 16.65
N GLY A 141 -5.56 -41.39 16.17
CA GLY A 141 -4.33 -40.67 16.49
C GLY A 141 -4.24 -40.32 17.97
N GLU A 142 -3.01 -40.15 18.45
CA GLU A 142 -2.70 -39.87 19.85
C GLU A 142 -3.35 -38.56 20.33
N LYS A 143 -3.93 -38.57 21.54
CA LYS A 143 -4.58 -37.38 22.11
C LYS A 143 -3.61 -36.27 22.50
N GLY A 144 -2.37 -36.64 22.81
CA GLY A 144 -1.35 -35.76 23.39
C GLY A 144 -1.43 -35.61 24.91
N PRO A 145 -0.51 -34.81 25.48
CA PRO A 145 -0.49 -34.44 26.90
C PRO A 145 -1.78 -33.86 27.46
N GLU A 146 -1.84 -33.75 28.78
CA GLU A 146 -2.87 -33.02 29.51
C GLU A 146 -2.82 -31.51 29.20
N ILE A 147 -3.98 -30.83 29.27
CA ILE A 147 -4.09 -29.41 28.90
C ILE A 147 -3.18 -28.50 29.73
N GLU A 148 -2.93 -28.86 30.99
CA GLU A 148 -2.04 -28.12 31.90
C GLU A 148 -0.59 -28.08 31.41
N PHE A 149 -0.13 -29.13 30.71
CA PHE A 149 1.18 -29.10 30.07
C PHE A 149 1.24 -28.03 28.97
N TYR A 150 0.21 -27.94 28.13
CA TYR A 150 0.13 -26.92 27.09
C TYR A 150 0.08 -25.50 27.67
N LYS A 151 -0.70 -25.27 28.72
CA LYS A 151 -0.75 -23.96 29.43
C LYS A 151 0.62 -23.58 30.01
N LYS A 152 1.34 -24.55 30.60
CA LYS A 152 2.71 -24.34 31.12
C LYS A 152 3.68 -23.93 30.00
N ILE A 153 3.65 -24.59 28.85
CA ILE A 153 4.52 -24.23 27.74
C ILE A 153 4.11 -22.90 27.10
N ALA A 154 2.81 -22.61 26.98
CA ALA A 154 2.29 -21.32 26.51
C ALA A 154 2.74 -20.16 27.41
N SER A 155 2.78 -20.38 28.74
CA SER A 155 3.32 -19.38 29.67
C SER A 155 4.82 -19.14 29.45
N GLN A 156 5.59 -20.21 29.26
CA GLN A 156 7.02 -20.10 28.95
C GLN A 156 7.23 -19.35 27.63
N SER A 157 6.47 -19.65 26.58
CA SER A 157 6.61 -18.98 25.29
C SER A 157 6.20 -17.51 25.37
N SER A 158 5.12 -17.17 26.08
CA SER A 158 4.70 -15.78 26.33
C SER A 158 5.78 -15.00 27.09
N SER A 159 6.43 -15.61 28.09
CA SER A 159 7.57 -14.99 28.80
C SER A 159 8.81 -14.75 27.92
N LEU A 160 8.90 -15.45 26.77
CA LEU A 160 9.93 -15.25 25.75
C LEU A 160 9.51 -14.24 24.67
N GLY A 161 8.37 -13.57 24.82
CA GLY A 161 7.91 -12.49 23.95
C GLY A 161 6.71 -12.81 23.07
N VAL A 162 6.19 -14.05 23.11
CA VAL A 162 5.12 -14.47 22.20
C VAL A 162 3.85 -13.67 22.46
N LYS A 163 3.30 -13.11 21.38
CA LYS A 163 2.01 -12.39 21.38
C LYS A 163 0.95 -13.05 20.52
N ARG A 164 1.34 -14.03 19.70
CA ARG A 164 0.47 -14.74 18.77
C ARG A 164 0.65 -16.25 18.90
N PHE A 165 -0.45 -16.96 19.10
CA PHE A 165 -0.48 -18.42 19.14
C PHE A 165 -1.22 -18.98 17.94
N TYR A 166 -0.71 -20.11 17.46
CA TYR A 166 -1.37 -20.93 16.45
C TYR A 166 -1.68 -22.29 17.06
N VAL A 167 -2.95 -22.65 17.12
CA VAL A 167 -3.38 -23.97 17.60
C VAL A 167 -3.90 -24.78 16.43
N THR A 168 -3.27 -25.93 16.22
CA THR A 168 -3.57 -26.90 15.18
C THR A 168 -3.53 -28.31 15.79
N GLY A 169 -3.52 -29.36 14.96
CA GLY A 169 -3.38 -30.74 15.36
C GLY A 169 -3.64 -31.68 14.19
N GLY A 170 -4.26 -32.81 14.51
CA GLY A 170 -5.30 -33.39 13.70
C GLY A 170 -6.50 -32.43 13.63
N GLU A 171 -7.47 -32.59 14.54
CA GLU A 171 -8.57 -31.63 14.69
C GLU A 171 -8.57 -31.07 16.12
N PRO A 172 -8.29 -29.77 16.33
CA PRO A 172 -8.25 -29.19 17.68
C PRO A 172 -9.56 -29.41 18.46
N PHE A 173 -10.72 -29.28 17.81
CA PHE A 173 -12.01 -29.46 18.47
C PHE A 173 -12.38 -30.92 18.75
N ALA A 174 -11.55 -31.89 18.35
CA ALA A 174 -11.69 -33.28 18.79
C ALA A 174 -11.40 -33.42 20.29
N ARG A 175 -10.68 -32.47 20.89
CA ARG A 175 -10.48 -32.35 22.32
C ARG A 175 -11.59 -31.53 22.97
N THR A 176 -12.14 -32.04 24.08
CA THR A 176 -13.20 -31.35 24.83
C THR A 176 -12.66 -30.25 25.75
N ASP A 177 -11.40 -30.37 26.16
CA ASP A 177 -10.68 -29.45 27.05
C ASP A 177 -9.99 -28.28 26.32
N ILE A 178 -10.15 -28.16 25.00
CA ILE A 178 -9.51 -27.10 24.20
C ILE A 178 -9.93 -25.68 24.65
N PHE A 179 -11.17 -25.52 25.11
CA PHE A 179 -11.69 -24.22 25.56
C PHE A 179 -10.92 -23.66 26.75
N ASP A 180 -10.35 -24.53 27.59
CA ASP A 180 -9.52 -24.12 28.72
C ASP A 180 -8.20 -23.50 28.24
N LEU A 181 -7.61 -24.04 27.17
CA LEU A 181 -6.41 -23.48 26.57
C LEU A 181 -6.72 -22.19 25.81
N ILE A 182 -7.84 -22.14 25.08
CA ILE A 182 -8.29 -20.92 24.38
C ILE A 182 -8.49 -19.78 25.39
N GLY A 183 -9.22 -20.04 26.47
CA GLY A 183 -9.45 -19.07 27.55
C GLY A 183 -8.15 -18.65 28.23
N TYR A 184 -7.21 -19.58 28.42
CA TYR A 184 -5.92 -19.28 29.02
C TYR A 184 -5.04 -18.36 28.16
N ILE A 185 -4.96 -18.62 26.85
CA ILE A 185 -4.16 -17.82 25.91
C ILE A 185 -4.75 -16.42 25.73
N THR A 186 -6.06 -16.33 25.55
CA THR A 186 -6.73 -15.06 25.21
C THR A 186 -7.03 -14.19 26.44
N GLY A 187 -7.16 -14.81 27.62
CA GLY A 187 -7.37 -14.13 28.90
C GLY A 187 -6.05 -13.88 29.63
N PRO A 188 -5.59 -14.78 30.53
CA PRO A 188 -4.38 -14.62 31.33
C PRO A 188 -3.11 -14.20 30.57
N LEU A 189 -2.86 -14.77 29.38
CA LEU A 189 -1.67 -14.41 28.59
C LEU A 189 -1.88 -13.18 27.69
N ASP A 190 -3.13 -12.73 27.53
CA ASP A 190 -3.52 -11.59 26.68
C ASP A 190 -2.94 -11.66 25.26
N CYS A 191 -2.97 -12.85 24.65
CA CYS A 191 -2.39 -13.09 23.33
C CYS A 191 -3.47 -13.32 22.26
N GLU A 192 -3.12 -12.99 21.01
CA GLU A 192 -3.93 -13.34 19.83
C GLU A 192 -3.83 -14.85 19.57
N LEU A 193 -4.94 -15.46 19.18
CA LEU A 193 -5.04 -16.89 18.90
C LEU A 193 -5.64 -17.13 17.51
N ILE A 194 -4.93 -17.92 16.71
CA ILE A 194 -5.41 -18.40 15.42
C ILE A 194 -5.65 -19.91 15.55
N LEU A 195 -6.87 -20.35 15.26
CA LEU A 195 -7.29 -21.75 15.30
C LEU A 195 -7.41 -22.32 13.88
N LEU A 196 -6.67 -23.39 13.61
CA LEU A 196 -6.73 -24.12 12.33
C LEU A 196 -7.65 -25.33 12.51
N THR A 197 -8.76 -25.39 11.78
CA THR A 197 -9.79 -26.44 11.95
C THR A 197 -10.35 -26.90 10.62
N ASN A 198 -10.84 -28.14 10.58
CA ASN A 198 -11.68 -28.63 9.49
C ASN A 198 -13.15 -28.17 9.59
N ALA A 199 -13.50 -27.47 10.68
CA ALA A 199 -14.82 -26.90 10.99
C ALA A 199 -16.00 -27.88 11.10
N THR A 200 -15.79 -29.19 10.91
CA THR A 200 -16.87 -30.19 10.90
C THR A 200 -17.44 -30.50 12.29
N LEU A 201 -16.78 -30.07 13.36
CA LEU A 201 -17.23 -30.25 14.74
C LEU A 201 -17.84 -28.96 15.34
N ILE A 202 -18.01 -27.90 14.56
CA ILE A 202 -18.52 -26.60 15.02
C ILE A 202 -20.05 -26.63 15.07
N GLU A 203 -20.57 -27.36 16.05
CA GLU A 203 -22.00 -27.54 16.28
C GLU A 203 -22.31 -27.76 17.77
N GLY A 204 -23.60 -27.70 18.13
CA GLY A 204 -24.08 -28.05 19.46
C GLY A 204 -23.39 -27.28 20.60
N GLU A 205 -22.88 -28.02 21.59
CA GLU A 205 -22.21 -27.43 22.77
C GLU A 205 -20.93 -26.65 22.40
N ARG A 206 -20.18 -27.09 21.38
CA ARG A 206 -18.96 -26.39 20.95
C ARG A 206 -19.28 -25.01 20.39
N LEU A 207 -20.32 -24.92 19.56
CA LEU A 207 -20.79 -23.65 19.03
C LEU A 207 -21.21 -22.69 20.15
N LYS A 208 -21.97 -23.18 21.13
CA LYS A 208 -22.36 -22.39 22.32
C LYS A 208 -21.16 -21.89 23.12
N LYS A 209 -20.11 -22.70 23.27
CA LYS A 209 -18.88 -22.26 23.96
C LYS A 209 -18.12 -21.20 23.16
N LEU A 210 -18.12 -21.28 21.84
CA LEU A 210 -17.52 -20.25 20.96
C LEU A 210 -18.24 -18.91 21.08
N GLU A 211 -19.56 -18.91 21.33
CA GLU A 211 -20.33 -17.68 21.55
C GLU A 211 -19.84 -16.83 22.72
N ALA A 212 -19.15 -17.42 23.70
CA ALA A 212 -18.64 -16.71 24.87
C ALA A 212 -17.24 -16.10 24.67
N LEU A 213 -16.57 -16.38 23.55
CA LEU A 213 -15.16 -16.01 23.35
C LEU A 213 -14.97 -14.61 22.75
N ASP A 214 -13.80 -14.00 22.95
CA ASP A 214 -13.48 -12.67 22.39
C ASP A 214 -13.18 -12.74 20.88
N ARG A 215 -14.04 -12.15 20.06
CA ARG A 215 -13.92 -12.11 18.59
C ARG A 215 -12.73 -11.29 18.11
N LYS A 216 -12.23 -10.36 18.93
CA LYS A 216 -11.08 -9.51 18.55
C LYS A 216 -9.75 -10.23 18.69
N LYS A 217 -9.68 -11.24 19.56
CA LYS A 217 -8.46 -12.00 19.85
C LYS A 217 -8.37 -13.34 19.13
N ILE A 218 -9.48 -13.81 18.55
CA ILE A 218 -9.55 -15.14 17.94
C ILE A 218 -9.88 -15.05 16.45
N LYS A 219 -9.09 -15.76 15.66
CA LYS A 219 -9.28 -15.92 14.22
C LYS A 219 -9.31 -17.40 13.85
N PHE A 220 -10.03 -17.73 12.78
CA PHE A 220 -10.17 -19.11 12.31
C PHE A 220 -9.62 -19.27 10.89
N GLN A 221 -8.80 -20.29 10.70
CA GLN A 221 -8.44 -20.82 9.40
C GLN A 221 -9.19 -22.13 9.18
N VAL A 222 -10.15 -22.11 8.25
CA VAL A 222 -10.98 -23.26 7.93
C VAL A 222 -10.46 -23.94 6.68
N SER A 223 -10.24 -25.25 6.79
CA SER A 223 -9.67 -26.06 5.73
C SER A 223 -10.74 -26.76 4.88
N LEU A 224 -10.80 -26.44 3.59
CA LEU A 224 -11.70 -27.02 2.57
C LEU A 224 -10.93 -27.08 1.24
N ASP A 225 -10.92 -28.21 0.54
CA ASP A 225 -10.07 -28.40 -0.66
C ASP A 225 -10.86 -28.51 -1.98
N GLY A 226 -12.12 -28.09 -1.98
CA GLY A 226 -12.96 -28.03 -3.17
C GLY A 226 -14.12 -27.05 -2.94
N THR A 227 -14.69 -26.53 -4.03
CA THR A 227 -15.86 -25.66 -3.97
C THR A 227 -17.18 -26.44 -4.02
N THR A 228 -17.10 -27.75 -4.23
CA THR A 228 -18.20 -28.71 -4.24
C THR A 228 -17.92 -29.92 -3.36
N ALA A 229 -19.00 -30.60 -2.94
CA ALA A 229 -18.90 -31.85 -2.19
C ALA A 229 -18.11 -32.93 -2.95
N LYS A 230 -18.30 -33.03 -4.27
CA LYS A 230 -17.61 -34.04 -5.10
C LYS A 230 -16.09 -33.94 -4.96
N THR A 231 -15.54 -32.75 -5.10
CA THR A 231 -14.09 -32.53 -5.11
C THR A 231 -13.51 -32.52 -3.71
N ASN A 232 -14.16 -31.83 -2.77
CA ASN A 232 -13.68 -31.79 -1.39
C ASN A 232 -13.74 -33.17 -0.72
N ASP A 233 -14.85 -33.90 -0.88
CA ASP A 233 -15.04 -35.17 -0.17
C ASP A 233 -14.18 -36.30 -0.75
N ALA A 234 -13.77 -36.21 -2.02
CA ALA A 234 -12.76 -37.11 -2.59
C ALA A 234 -11.41 -37.01 -1.86
N ILE A 235 -11.10 -35.85 -1.29
CA ILE A 235 -9.86 -35.59 -0.55
C ILE A 235 -10.06 -35.80 0.96
N ARG A 236 -11.14 -35.25 1.53
CA ARG A 236 -11.34 -35.15 2.98
C ARG A 236 -12.28 -36.20 3.57
N GLY A 237 -13.02 -36.92 2.73
CA GLY A 237 -14.00 -37.92 3.13
C GLY A 237 -15.46 -37.46 2.96
N LYS A 238 -16.37 -38.43 2.92
CA LYS A 238 -17.80 -38.23 2.61
C LYS A 238 -18.52 -37.27 3.59
N GLY A 239 -19.27 -36.34 3.02
CA GLY A 239 -20.10 -35.35 3.73
C GLY A 239 -19.30 -34.28 4.46
N VAL A 240 -17.99 -34.17 4.21
CA VAL A 240 -17.15 -33.17 4.90
C VAL A 240 -17.44 -31.78 4.38
N PHE A 241 -17.67 -31.62 3.09
CA PHE A 241 -17.95 -30.32 2.48
C PHE A 241 -19.12 -29.60 3.15
N ASP A 242 -20.26 -30.29 3.29
CA ASP A 242 -21.47 -29.71 3.87
C ASP A 242 -21.26 -29.34 5.35
N ARG A 243 -20.65 -30.24 6.14
CA ARG A 243 -20.38 -30.00 7.56
C ARG A 243 -19.38 -28.86 7.78
N ALA A 244 -18.29 -28.85 7.03
CA ALA A 244 -17.28 -27.79 7.12
C ALA A 244 -17.84 -26.44 6.66
N SER A 245 -18.63 -26.41 5.58
CA SER A 245 -19.29 -25.20 5.09
C SER A 245 -20.29 -24.66 6.12
N GLN A 246 -21.05 -25.53 6.78
CA GLN A 246 -21.95 -25.14 7.85
C GLN A 246 -21.19 -24.59 9.07
N GLY A 247 -20.13 -25.27 9.51
CA GLY A 247 -19.30 -24.81 10.61
C GLY A 247 -18.64 -23.46 10.33
N LEU A 248 -18.15 -23.24 9.10
CA LEU A 248 -17.62 -21.96 8.64
C LEU A 248 -18.67 -20.86 8.71
N LYS A 249 -19.86 -21.09 8.13
CA LYS A 249 -20.99 -20.14 8.20
C LYS A 249 -21.33 -19.78 9.64
N SER A 250 -21.34 -20.76 10.54
CA SER A 250 -21.59 -20.54 11.96
C SER A 250 -20.51 -19.67 12.61
N LEU A 251 -19.23 -19.89 12.32
CA LEU A 251 -18.13 -19.04 12.81
C LEU A 251 -18.26 -17.59 12.29
N ALA A 252 -18.54 -17.42 11.00
CA ALA A 252 -18.73 -16.11 10.39
C ALA A 252 -19.95 -15.38 10.97
N ALA A 253 -21.07 -16.09 11.18
CA ALA A 253 -22.28 -15.54 11.79
C ALA A 253 -22.07 -15.09 13.25
N LEU A 254 -21.14 -15.72 13.97
CA LEU A 254 -20.71 -15.30 15.31
C LEU A 254 -19.76 -14.08 15.32
N GLY A 255 -19.40 -13.56 14.13
CA GLY A 255 -18.57 -12.37 13.96
C GLY A 255 -17.06 -12.62 14.05
N PHE A 256 -16.60 -13.87 13.99
CA PHE A 256 -15.16 -14.16 13.96
C PHE A 256 -14.54 -13.79 12.61
N ASP A 257 -13.24 -13.50 12.63
CA ASP A 257 -12.45 -13.41 11.40
C ASP A 257 -12.16 -14.82 10.88
N VAL A 258 -12.70 -15.15 9.71
CA VAL A 258 -12.61 -16.48 9.12
C VAL A 258 -11.95 -16.39 7.76
N SER A 259 -10.89 -17.17 7.61
CA SER A 259 -10.16 -17.38 6.35
C SER A 259 -10.41 -18.79 5.84
N PHE A 260 -10.41 -18.91 4.51
CA PHE A 260 -10.52 -20.17 3.82
C PHE A 260 -9.12 -20.65 3.39
N THR A 261 -8.79 -21.93 3.58
CA THR A 261 -7.51 -22.50 3.12
C THR A 261 -7.72 -23.81 2.38
N ALA A 262 -7.12 -23.91 1.20
CA ALA A 262 -7.16 -25.10 0.35
C ALA A 262 -5.75 -25.61 0.04
N ALA A 263 -5.51 -26.91 0.25
CA ALA A 263 -4.31 -27.57 -0.24
C ALA A 263 -4.45 -27.84 -1.74
N VAL A 264 -3.53 -27.30 -2.54
CA VAL A 264 -3.63 -27.35 -4.00
C VAL A 264 -3.03 -28.66 -4.52
N THR A 265 -3.87 -29.50 -5.12
CA THR A 265 -3.52 -30.76 -5.77
C THR A 265 -3.80 -30.67 -7.26
N LYS A 266 -3.26 -31.62 -8.05
CA LYS A 266 -3.61 -31.68 -9.47
C LYS A 266 -5.09 -32.02 -9.73
N THR A 267 -5.77 -32.60 -8.75
CA THR A 267 -7.17 -33.05 -8.90
C THR A 267 -8.20 -31.96 -8.61
N ASN A 268 -7.85 -30.95 -7.79
CA ASN A 268 -8.77 -29.87 -7.42
C ASN A 268 -8.43 -28.51 -8.04
N LEU A 269 -7.24 -28.32 -8.65
CA LEU A 269 -6.78 -26.98 -9.05
C LEU A 269 -7.78 -26.19 -9.90
N LYS A 270 -8.46 -26.82 -10.86
CA LYS A 270 -9.39 -26.14 -11.78
C LYS A 270 -10.61 -25.58 -11.05
N GLU A 271 -11.05 -26.27 -10.01
CA GLU A 271 -12.22 -25.88 -9.22
C GLU A 271 -11.87 -24.82 -8.17
N LEU A 272 -10.60 -24.74 -7.76
CA LEU A 272 -10.13 -23.73 -6.80
C LEU A 272 -10.11 -22.31 -7.38
N GLU A 273 -10.34 -22.12 -8.68
CA GLU A 273 -10.54 -20.79 -9.27
C GLU A 273 -11.76 -20.09 -8.64
N ASP A 274 -12.79 -20.86 -8.26
CA ASP A 274 -14.05 -20.39 -7.66
C ASP A 274 -14.00 -20.24 -6.13
N LEU A 275 -12.83 -20.42 -5.52
CA LEU A 275 -12.65 -20.32 -4.06
C LEU A 275 -13.11 -18.96 -3.49
N PRO A 276 -12.81 -17.81 -4.12
CA PRO A 276 -13.29 -16.52 -3.64
C PRO A 276 -14.82 -16.41 -3.63
N GLN A 277 -15.49 -17.01 -4.61
CA GLN A 277 -16.96 -17.02 -4.65
C GLN A 277 -17.53 -17.86 -3.52
N LEU A 278 -16.95 -19.01 -3.22
CA LEU A 278 -17.34 -19.80 -2.05
C LEU A 278 -17.08 -19.04 -0.75
N ALA A 279 -15.89 -18.42 -0.60
CA ALA A 279 -15.55 -17.62 0.58
C ALA A 279 -16.59 -16.53 0.85
N LYS A 280 -16.97 -15.77 -0.19
CA LYS A 280 -18.04 -14.76 -0.09
C LYS A 280 -19.38 -15.35 0.35
N ASN A 281 -19.79 -16.47 -0.25
CA ASN A 281 -21.06 -17.13 0.07
C ASN A 281 -21.13 -17.67 1.50
N LEU A 282 -19.98 -18.06 2.06
CA LEU A 282 -19.89 -18.60 3.42
C LEU A 282 -19.55 -17.55 4.49
N GLY A 283 -19.22 -16.31 4.08
CA GLY A 283 -18.88 -15.21 4.98
C GLY A 283 -17.40 -15.18 5.43
N ALA A 284 -16.50 -15.84 4.71
CA ALA A 284 -15.06 -15.70 4.93
C ALA A 284 -14.52 -14.40 4.32
N LYS A 285 -13.48 -13.82 4.94
CA LYS A 285 -12.86 -12.56 4.48
C LYS A 285 -11.70 -12.77 3.51
N SER A 286 -11.04 -13.93 3.59
CA SER A 286 -9.86 -14.22 2.80
C SER A 286 -9.79 -15.67 2.33
N VAL A 287 -8.99 -15.88 1.29
CA VAL A 287 -8.64 -17.19 0.74
C VAL A 287 -7.12 -17.36 0.69
N HIS A 288 -6.65 -18.54 1.04
CA HIS A 288 -5.25 -18.96 1.01
C HIS A 288 -5.10 -20.28 0.26
N LEU A 289 -4.19 -20.30 -0.71
CA LEU A 289 -3.77 -21.49 -1.41
C LEU A 289 -2.50 -22.03 -0.76
N MET A 290 -2.59 -23.25 -0.23
CA MET A 290 -1.46 -23.92 0.39
C MET A 290 -0.78 -24.86 -0.60
N TRP A 291 0.48 -24.56 -0.93
CA TRP A 291 1.32 -25.42 -1.76
C TRP A 291 1.74 -26.67 -0.98
N LEU A 292 1.54 -27.84 -1.58
CA LEU A 292 1.75 -29.13 -0.93
C LEU A 292 3.21 -29.35 -0.49
N HIS A 293 3.38 -29.98 0.66
CA HIS A 293 4.70 -30.47 1.09
C HIS A 293 4.89 -31.91 0.62
N ASN A 294 6.14 -32.29 0.31
CA ASN A 294 6.51 -33.67 0.01
C ASN A 294 6.64 -34.52 1.29
N ARG A 295 5.55 -34.63 2.08
CA ARG A 295 5.55 -35.28 3.40
C ARG A 295 4.15 -35.76 3.80
N GLY A 296 4.10 -36.86 4.55
CA GLY A 296 2.86 -37.39 5.13
C GLY A 296 2.15 -38.31 4.14
N ARG A 297 0.81 -38.36 4.20
CA ARG A 297 0.03 -39.30 3.37
C ARG A 297 0.15 -39.08 1.87
N VAL A 298 0.57 -37.90 1.41
CA VAL A 298 0.86 -37.68 -0.02
C VAL A 298 1.93 -38.65 -0.55
N LEU A 299 2.86 -39.11 0.31
CA LEU A 299 3.90 -40.06 -0.06
C LEU A 299 3.38 -41.50 -0.21
N GLU A 300 2.21 -41.79 0.35
CA GLU A 300 1.56 -43.10 0.23
C GLU A 300 0.85 -43.24 -1.12
N THR A 301 0.61 -42.12 -1.82
CA THR A 301 0.02 -42.11 -3.16
C THR A 301 1.09 -42.47 -4.20
N GLN A 302 0.82 -43.48 -5.03
CA GLN A 302 1.76 -43.92 -6.09
C GLN A 302 1.71 -43.02 -7.35
N GLU A 303 0.90 -41.96 -7.34
CA GLU A 303 0.69 -41.11 -8.51
C GLU A 303 1.63 -39.90 -8.52
N LYS A 304 2.60 -39.87 -9.44
CA LYS A 304 3.40 -38.67 -9.76
C LYS A 304 2.55 -37.44 -10.14
N SER A 305 1.29 -37.68 -10.52
CA SER A 305 0.28 -36.68 -10.87
C SER A 305 -0.25 -35.88 -9.67
N PHE A 306 0.17 -36.13 -8.43
CA PHE A 306 -0.44 -35.46 -7.27
C PHE A 306 -0.09 -33.95 -7.16
N PHE A 307 1.13 -33.58 -7.52
CA PHE A 307 1.64 -32.20 -7.43
C PHE A 307 1.40 -31.42 -8.73
N PRO A 308 0.77 -30.24 -8.68
CA PRO A 308 0.69 -29.34 -9.84
C PRO A 308 2.06 -28.78 -10.23
N ASP A 309 2.25 -28.45 -11.50
CA ASP A 309 3.43 -27.72 -11.94
C ASP A 309 3.29 -26.20 -11.74
N ASN A 310 4.40 -25.46 -11.88
CA ASN A 310 4.41 -24.01 -11.66
C ASN A 310 3.51 -23.25 -12.65
N ALA A 311 3.31 -23.74 -13.89
CA ALA A 311 2.46 -23.07 -14.86
C ALA A 311 0.98 -23.21 -14.50
N GLU A 312 0.58 -24.41 -14.07
CA GLU A 312 -0.75 -24.70 -13.52
C GLU A 312 -1.05 -23.81 -12.30
N LEU A 313 -0.11 -23.72 -11.35
CA LEU A 313 -0.28 -22.89 -10.15
C LEU A 313 -0.32 -21.40 -10.45
N MET A 314 0.46 -20.93 -11.43
CA MET A 314 0.42 -19.53 -11.88
C MET A 314 -0.92 -19.16 -12.49
N ALA A 315 -1.50 -20.05 -13.31
CA ALA A 315 -2.83 -19.84 -13.90
C ALA A 315 -3.88 -19.75 -12.79
N LEU A 316 -3.90 -20.71 -11.87
CA LEU A 316 -4.82 -20.70 -10.72
C LEU A 316 -4.70 -19.42 -9.89
N ALA A 317 -3.47 -19.02 -9.52
CA ALA A 317 -3.28 -17.84 -8.69
C ALA A 317 -3.72 -16.53 -9.37
N ARG A 318 -3.67 -16.46 -10.72
CA ARG A 318 -4.20 -15.31 -11.47
C ARG A 318 -5.73 -15.27 -11.40
N GLU A 319 -6.39 -16.39 -11.63
CA GLU A 319 -7.86 -16.44 -11.60
C GLU A 319 -8.42 -16.21 -10.21
N VAL A 320 -7.83 -16.83 -9.18
CA VAL A 320 -8.20 -16.58 -7.79
C VAL A 320 -8.04 -15.10 -7.45
N LYS A 321 -6.94 -14.45 -7.89
CA LYS A 321 -6.76 -13.01 -7.64
C LYS A 321 -7.82 -12.17 -8.35
N GLN A 322 -8.14 -12.47 -9.60
CA GLN A 322 -9.12 -11.73 -10.38
C GLN A 322 -10.52 -11.83 -9.76
N GLN A 323 -10.94 -13.03 -9.39
CA GLN A 323 -12.23 -13.23 -8.70
C GLN A 323 -12.22 -12.60 -7.31
N ALA A 324 -11.13 -12.73 -6.54
CA ALA A 324 -11.02 -12.14 -5.21
C ALA A 324 -11.19 -10.60 -5.27
N ASP A 325 -10.54 -9.94 -6.25
CA ASP A 325 -10.68 -8.49 -6.47
C ASP A 325 -12.11 -8.06 -6.80
N SER A 326 -12.82 -8.81 -7.66
CA SER A 326 -14.19 -8.45 -8.05
C SER A 326 -15.21 -8.67 -6.93
N LEU A 327 -14.88 -9.54 -5.97
CA LEU A 327 -15.74 -9.92 -4.87
C LEU A 327 -15.41 -9.22 -3.55
N GLY A 328 -14.28 -8.50 -3.47
CA GLY A 328 -13.79 -7.87 -2.24
C GLY A 328 -13.24 -8.88 -1.23
N ILE A 329 -12.77 -10.03 -1.70
CA ILE A 329 -12.14 -11.08 -0.89
C ILE A 329 -10.63 -10.89 -0.92
N ILE A 330 -9.95 -11.12 0.20
CA ILE A 330 -8.48 -11.02 0.25
C ILE A 330 -7.87 -12.33 -0.27
N PHE A 331 -6.91 -12.23 -1.20
CA PHE A 331 -6.07 -13.37 -1.59
C PHE A 331 -4.73 -13.31 -0.88
N ASP A 332 -4.57 -14.13 0.16
CA ASP A 332 -3.48 -13.99 1.14
C ASP A 332 -2.10 -14.23 0.56
N ASN A 333 -1.95 -15.21 -0.35
CA ASN A 333 -0.67 -15.45 -1.01
C ASN A 333 -0.19 -14.21 -1.77
N TYR A 334 -1.10 -13.48 -2.42
CA TYR A 334 -0.78 -12.29 -3.19
C TYR A 334 -0.40 -11.12 -2.27
N GLU A 335 -1.20 -10.83 -1.24
CA GLU A 335 -0.95 -9.71 -0.33
C GLU A 335 0.33 -9.92 0.50
N SER A 336 0.62 -11.16 0.92
CA SER A 336 1.88 -11.52 1.58
C SER A 336 3.09 -11.20 0.71
N ILE A 337 3.08 -11.59 -0.57
CA ILE A 337 4.18 -11.26 -1.50
C ILE A 337 4.23 -9.75 -1.76
N LYS A 338 3.08 -9.10 -1.98
CA LYS A 338 3.00 -7.66 -2.28
C LYS A 338 3.56 -6.80 -1.16
N SER A 339 3.30 -7.14 0.10
CA SER A 339 3.84 -6.41 1.26
C SER A 339 5.38 -6.40 1.28
N ARG A 340 6.02 -7.46 0.77
CA ARG A 340 7.48 -7.57 0.70
C ARG A 340 8.04 -6.89 -0.54
N VAL A 341 7.40 -7.14 -1.69
CA VAL A 341 7.81 -6.60 -2.98
C VAL A 341 7.73 -5.09 -2.98
N ASN A 342 6.69 -4.50 -2.40
CA ASN A 342 6.52 -3.07 -2.29
C ASN A 342 6.83 -2.53 -0.90
N GLY A 343 7.56 -3.29 -0.08
CA GLY A 343 7.98 -2.87 1.25
C GLY A 343 9.12 -1.84 1.21
N GLN A 344 9.76 -1.62 2.35
CA GLN A 344 10.89 -0.71 2.47
C GLN A 344 12.07 -1.13 1.56
N PRO A 345 12.61 -0.21 0.73
CA PRO A 345 13.84 -0.44 -0.03
C PRO A 345 15.04 -0.82 0.85
N GLY A 346 15.88 -1.71 0.34
CA GLY A 346 17.11 -2.19 0.96
C GLY A 346 16.94 -3.36 1.95
N VAL A 347 15.70 -3.69 2.35
CA VAL A 347 15.40 -4.80 3.26
C VAL A 347 15.68 -6.15 2.61
N LYS A 348 16.52 -6.95 3.26
CA LYS A 348 16.79 -8.33 2.84
C LYS A 348 15.92 -9.30 3.61
N TYR A 349 14.96 -9.92 2.94
CA TYR A 349 14.31 -11.10 3.48
C TYR A 349 15.23 -12.31 3.28
N ASP A 350 15.50 -13.06 4.35
CA ASP A 350 16.42 -14.20 4.32
C ASP A 350 15.82 -15.39 5.08
N LEU A 351 15.12 -16.25 4.31
CA LEU A 351 14.39 -17.44 4.76
C LEU A 351 13.33 -17.12 5.82
N SER A 352 12.59 -18.14 6.27
CA SER A 352 11.58 -17.96 7.31
C SER A 352 12.14 -17.85 8.74
N GLY A 353 11.32 -17.34 9.65
CA GLY A 353 11.64 -17.05 11.05
C GLY A 353 11.77 -18.28 11.96
N LEU A 354 11.78 -19.48 11.39
CA LEU A 354 11.88 -20.73 12.13
C LEU A 354 13.15 -20.78 12.98
N CYS A 355 13.00 -21.08 14.27
CA CYS A 355 14.06 -21.03 15.29
C CYS A 355 14.68 -19.64 15.55
N TRP A 356 14.20 -18.58 14.89
CA TRP A 356 14.53 -17.19 15.22
C TRP A 356 13.45 -16.58 16.11
N GLU A 357 12.22 -16.60 15.64
CA GLU A 357 11.07 -15.92 16.24
C GLU A 357 9.83 -16.82 16.31
N SER A 358 9.91 -18.05 15.80
CA SER A 358 8.84 -19.04 15.77
C SER A 358 9.35 -20.44 16.12
N LEU A 359 8.52 -21.19 16.85
CA LEU A 359 8.71 -22.59 17.25
C LEU A 359 7.35 -23.30 17.32
N CYS A 360 7.39 -24.64 17.30
CA CYS A 360 6.20 -25.49 17.42
C CYS A 360 6.37 -26.52 18.53
N LEU A 361 5.41 -26.61 19.45
CA LEU A 361 5.25 -27.75 20.35
C LEU A 361 4.39 -28.82 19.68
N TYR A 362 4.89 -30.05 19.62
CA TYR A 362 4.18 -31.19 19.04
C TYR A 362 3.52 -32.08 20.10
N VAL A 363 2.65 -32.97 19.64
CA VAL A 363 1.86 -33.89 20.49
C VAL A 363 2.73 -34.85 21.31
N ASP A 364 3.96 -35.12 20.88
CA ASP A 364 4.92 -35.99 21.55
C ASP A 364 5.65 -35.32 22.73
N GLY A 365 5.35 -34.04 23.00
CA GLY A 365 5.99 -33.20 24.00
C GLY A 365 7.31 -32.55 23.55
N HIS A 366 7.77 -32.81 22.33
CA HIS A 366 8.99 -32.22 21.78
C HIS A 366 8.70 -30.90 21.04
N VAL A 367 9.72 -30.06 20.97
CA VAL A 367 9.70 -28.79 20.24
C VAL A 367 10.37 -28.97 18.89
N TYR A 368 9.82 -28.34 17.86
CA TYR A 368 10.27 -28.40 16.48
C TYR A 368 10.36 -26.98 15.88
N PRO A 369 11.07 -26.80 14.75
CA PRO A 369 11.15 -25.50 14.09
C PRO A 369 9.77 -24.95 13.69
N SER A 370 8.88 -25.81 13.21
CA SER A 370 7.54 -25.45 12.72
C SER A 370 6.53 -26.59 12.84
N ALA A 371 5.25 -26.31 12.61
CA ALA A 371 4.20 -27.32 12.53
C ALA A 371 4.41 -28.29 11.35
N ALA A 372 4.88 -27.83 10.19
CA ALA A 372 5.12 -28.71 9.04
C ALA A 372 6.35 -29.61 9.21
N MET A 373 7.25 -29.26 10.13
CA MET A 373 8.45 -30.04 10.48
C MET A 373 8.26 -30.92 11.73
N ALA A 374 7.14 -30.76 12.44
CA ALA A 374 6.87 -31.43 13.69
C ALA A 374 6.72 -32.95 13.53
N GLY A 375 7.17 -33.73 14.51
CA GLY A 375 7.15 -35.21 14.48
C GLY A 375 8.18 -35.85 13.54
N PHE A 376 9.15 -35.10 13.02
CA PHE A 376 10.28 -35.65 12.26
C PHE A 376 11.53 -35.69 13.16
N PRO A 377 12.01 -36.86 13.62
CA PRO A 377 13.00 -36.96 14.71
C PRO A 377 14.28 -36.15 14.50
N LEU A 378 14.80 -36.09 13.26
CA LEU A 378 16.03 -35.33 12.94
C LEU A 378 15.89 -33.81 13.12
N LEU A 379 14.66 -33.30 13.23
CA LEU A 379 14.35 -31.88 13.41
C LEU A 379 13.86 -31.58 14.83
N SER A 380 13.89 -32.54 15.76
CA SER A 380 13.51 -32.30 17.14
C SER A 380 14.54 -31.40 17.83
N LEU A 381 14.08 -30.30 18.45
CA LEU A 381 14.93 -29.44 19.27
C LEU A 381 15.18 -30.07 20.64
N GLY A 382 14.26 -30.91 21.13
CA GLY A 382 14.30 -31.60 22.42
C GLY A 382 12.92 -31.66 23.11
N ASP A 383 12.87 -32.30 24.28
CA ASP A 383 11.64 -32.60 25.03
C ASP A 383 11.31 -31.50 26.06
N ALA A 384 10.20 -30.78 25.87
CA ALA A 384 9.78 -29.67 26.73
C ALA A 384 9.28 -30.10 28.12
N ARG A 385 9.17 -31.42 28.38
CA ARG A 385 8.93 -31.94 29.73
C ARG A 385 10.19 -31.98 30.57
N LYS A 386 11.36 -32.06 29.92
CA LYS A 386 12.67 -32.25 30.56
C LYS A 386 13.50 -30.97 30.61
N GLU A 387 13.28 -30.08 29.65
CA GLU A 387 14.08 -28.87 29.48
C GLU A 387 13.19 -27.63 29.30
N SER A 388 13.70 -26.46 29.68
CA SER A 388 12.99 -25.20 29.48
C SER A 388 12.89 -24.86 27.99
N LEU A 389 11.79 -24.23 27.58
CA LEU A 389 11.60 -23.80 26.20
C LEU A 389 12.72 -22.86 25.73
N ARG A 390 13.25 -22.03 26.64
CA ARG A 390 14.36 -21.11 26.36
C ARG A 390 15.62 -21.85 25.93
N ASN A 391 16.01 -22.90 26.64
CA ASN A 391 17.23 -23.65 26.31
C ASN A 391 17.03 -24.44 25.01
N LEU A 392 15.86 -25.07 24.82
CA LEU A 392 15.53 -25.73 23.55
C LEU A 392 15.64 -24.76 22.37
N TRP A 393 15.18 -23.52 22.55
CA TRP A 393 15.27 -22.48 21.53
C TRP A 393 16.72 -22.02 21.28
N LEU A 394 17.48 -21.68 22.33
CA LEU A 394 18.79 -21.03 22.19
C LEU A 394 19.93 -22.01 21.94
N ASP A 395 19.87 -23.19 22.57
CA ASP A 395 21.02 -24.08 22.69
C ASP A 395 20.95 -25.32 21.82
N SER A 396 19.75 -25.73 21.39
CA SER A 396 19.57 -26.90 20.53
C SER A 396 20.44 -26.83 19.26
N PRO A 397 21.17 -27.91 18.92
CA PRO A 397 21.93 -27.99 17.68
C PRO A 397 21.09 -27.74 16.44
N VAL A 398 19.84 -28.22 16.42
CA VAL A 398 18.89 -27.99 15.33
C VAL A 398 18.56 -26.50 15.22
N ALA A 399 18.22 -25.84 16.33
CA ALA A 399 17.92 -24.42 16.33
C ALA A 399 19.11 -23.57 15.85
N LYS A 400 20.34 -23.90 16.28
CA LYS A 400 21.58 -23.27 15.82
C LYS A 400 21.81 -23.48 14.32
N LYS A 401 21.54 -24.68 13.80
CA LYS A 401 21.62 -25.00 12.35
C LYS A 401 20.64 -24.13 11.54
N PHE A 402 19.39 -24.02 11.98
CA PHE A 402 18.38 -23.17 11.32
C PHE A 402 18.82 -21.70 11.33
N ARG A 403 19.29 -21.17 12.47
CA ARG A 403 19.75 -19.78 12.56
C ARG A 403 20.97 -19.48 11.67
N LYS A 404 21.85 -20.47 11.45
CA LYS A 404 23.02 -20.33 10.57
C LYS A 404 22.67 -20.36 9.07
N ALA A 405 21.59 -21.04 8.69
CA ALA A 405 21.18 -21.16 7.29
C ALA A 405 20.87 -19.77 6.69
N SER A 406 21.24 -19.54 5.43
CA SER A 406 20.99 -18.26 4.74
C SER A 406 20.96 -18.44 3.23
N VAL A 407 20.12 -17.66 2.55
CA VAL A 407 20.11 -17.53 1.08
C VAL A 407 21.49 -17.15 0.53
N ALA A 408 22.25 -16.35 1.29
CA ALA A 408 23.57 -15.85 0.89
C ALA A 408 24.58 -16.97 0.61
N GLN A 409 24.42 -18.12 1.28
CA GLN A 409 25.36 -19.24 1.21
C GLN A 409 25.02 -20.22 0.08
N ALA A 410 23.84 -20.08 -0.53
CA ALA A 410 23.32 -21.06 -1.47
C ALA A 410 23.71 -20.71 -2.92
N LYS A 411 24.46 -21.62 -3.56
CA LYS A 411 25.03 -21.41 -4.90
C LYS A 411 23.98 -21.11 -5.98
N ASN A 412 22.81 -21.74 -5.88
CA ASN A 412 21.70 -21.55 -6.81
C ASN A 412 21.12 -20.12 -6.79
N PHE A 413 21.39 -19.33 -5.75
CA PHE A 413 20.91 -17.95 -5.62
C PHE A 413 21.99 -16.88 -5.89
N GLN A 414 23.23 -17.23 -6.23
CA GLN A 414 24.29 -16.23 -6.44
C GLN A 414 23.88 -15.15 -7.47
N ASN A 415 23.33 -15.57 -8.61
CA ASN A 415 22.94 -14.71 -9.72
C ASN A 415 21.43 -14.42 -9.78
N ASP A 416 20.68 -14.81 -8.74
CA ASP A 416 19.25 -14.55 -8.70
C ASP A 416 18.97 -13.11 -8.25
N PRO A 417 18.30 -12.28 -9.07
CA PRO A 417 18.02 -10.89 -8.73
C PRO A 417 16.90 -10.73 -7.69
N PHE A 418 16.09 -11.76 -7.45
CA PHE A 418 14.92 -11.69 -6.57
C PHE A 418 15.13 -12.38 -5.22
N LYS A 419 16.28 -13.02 -4.99
CA LYS A 419 16.56 -13.89 -3.83
C LYS A 419 16.21 -13.30 -2.46
N PHE A 420 16.42 -12.00 -2.27
CA PHE A 420 16.12 -11.32 -1.01
C PHE A 420 14.72 -10.71 -0.95
N LEU A 421 14.02 -10.60 -2.09
CA LEU A 421 12.60 -10.23 -2.11
C LEU A 421 11.72 -11.48 -1.88
N THR A 422 12.15 -12.63 -2.40
CA THR A 422 11.52 -13.95 -2.20
C THR A 422 11.96 -14.63 -0.91
N GLY A 423 13.06 -14.17 -0.31
CA GLY A 423 13.73 -14.81 0.82
C GLY A 423 14.27 -16.20 0.53
N GLY A 424 14.46 -16.58 -0.74
CA GLY A 424 14.99 -17.89 -1.15
C GLY A 424 13.95 -19.02 -1.16
N GLY A 425 12.66 -18.68 -1.06
CA GLY A 425 11.56 -19.65 -0.99
C GLY A 425 11.31 -20.15 0.44
N ASP A 426 10.59 -21.26 0.53
CA ASP A 426 10.15 -21.87 1.78
C ASP A 426 11.18 -22.92 2.28
N LEU A 427 11.54 -22.80 3.57
CA LEU A 427 12.48 -23.71 4.25
C LEU A 427 11.92 -25.14 4.34
N GLU A 428 10.62 -25.27 4.58
CA GLU A 428 9.93 -26.53 4.83
C GLU A 428 9.82 -27.31 3.51
N HIS A 429 9.46 -26.63 2.41
CA HIS A 429 9.51 -27.21 1.07
C HIS A 429 10.94 -27.58 0.68
N SER A 430 11.91 -26.68 0.84
CA SER A 430 13.32 -26.98 0.53
C SER A 430 13.79 -28.25 1.24
N TYR A 431 13.47 -28.40 2.52
CA TYR A 431 13.87 -29.57 3.30
C TYR A 431 13.23 -30.87 2.79
N PHE A 432 11.90 -30.91 2.65
CA PHE A 432 11.21 -32.16 2.32
C PHE A 432 11.33 -32.57 0.84
N PHE A 433 11.47 -31.62 -0.09
CA PHE A 433 11.71 -31.94 -1.51
C PHE A 433 13.16 -32.36 -1.79
N SER A 434 14.12 -32.03 -0.92
CA SER A 434 15.52 -32.48 -1.03
C SER A 434 15.85 -33.70 -0.16
N SER A 435 15.06 -33.97 0.87
CA SER A 435 15.29 -35.04 1.86
C SER A 435 15.44 -36.42 1.22
N ASN A 436 14.59 -36.80 0.25
CA ASN A 436 14.61 -38.13 -0.39
C ASN A 436 14.73 -39.31 0.62
N GLY A 437 14.11 -39.19 1.80
CA GLY A 437 14.20 -40.19 2.88
C GLY A 437 15.44 -40.06 3.80
N LYS A 438 16.23 -39.00 3.67
CA LYS A 438 17.41 -38.65 4.48
C LYS A 438 17.30 -37.22 5.04
N GLU A 439 18.40 -36.67 5.56
CA GLU A 439 18.45 -35.25 5.96
C GLU A 439 18.33 -34.34 4.72
N GLY A 440 17.41 -33.37 4.78
CA GLY A 440 17.16 -32.41 3.70
C GLY A 440 18.03 -31.14 3.79
N SER A 441 18.16 -30.45 2.66
CA SER A 441 18.72 -29.10 2.57
C SER A 441 17.70 -28.07 3.02
N LEU A 442 18.11 -27.13 3.88
CA LEU A 442 17.27 -26.03 4.31
C LEU A 442 17.05 -24.99 3.19
N VAL A 443 17.94 -24.91 2.20
CA VAL A 443 17.90 -23.80 1.22
C VAL A 443 17.96 -24.34 -0.20
N GLY A 444 17.23 -23.68 -1.11
CA GLY A 444 17.43 -23.76 -2.55
C GLY A 444 16.76 -24.94 -3.27
N HIS A 445 15.86 -25.65 -2.61
CA HIS A 445 15.19 -26.84 -3.17
C HIS A 445 13.67 -26.74 -3.13
N ASP A 446 13.14 -25.53 -2.94
CA ASP A 446 11.71 -25.27 -3.02
C ASP A 446 11.23 -25.36 -4.48
N PRO A 447 10.34 -26.31 -4.83
CA PRO A 447 9.85 -26.47 -6.20
C PRO A 447 8.92 -25.33 -6.66
N TYR A 448 8.38 -24.54 -5.73
CA TYR A 448 7.47 -23.42 -5.99
C TYR A 448 8.18 -22.07 -6.10
N TYR A 449 9.52 -22.05 -6.02
CA TYR A 449 10.28 -20.80 -6.08
C TYR A 449 9.98 -19.96 -7.34
N LYS A 450 9.82 -20.63 -8.50
CA LYS A 450 9.47 -19.96 -9.76
C LYS A 450 8.10 -19.28 -9.71
N LEU A 451 7.11 -19.92 -9.08
CA LEU A 451 5.80 -19.33 -8.84
C LEU A 451 5.91 -18.04 -8.04
N TYR A 452 6.72 -17.99 -6.98
CA TYR A 452 6.90 -16.78 -6.17
C TYR A 452 7.53 -15.63 -6.98
N VAL A 453 8.56 -15.93 -7.78
CA VAL A 453 9.20 -14.94 -8.65
C VAL A 453 8.19 -14.37 -9.66
N GLU A 454 7.38 -15.22 -10.28
CA GLU A 454 6.39 -14.76 -11.26
C GLU A 454 5.21 -14.02 -10.63
N LEU A 455 4.73 -14.43 -9.46
CA LEU A 455 3.74 -13.67 -8.69
C LEU A 455 4.26 -12.28 -8.32
N MET A 456 5.52 -12.19 -7.90
CA MET A 456 6.20 -10.92 -7.63
C MET A 456 6.27 -10.03 -8.86
N LYS A 457 6.70 -10.55 -10.02
CA LYS A 457 6.71 -9.77 -11.26
C LYS A 457 5.30 -9.31 -11.66
N ASN A 458 4.28 -10.16 -11.48
CA ASN A 458 2.88 -9.76 -11.71
C ASN A 458 2.47 -8.59 -10.80
N ILE A 459 2.88 -8.62 -9.53
CA ILE A 459 2.63 -7.53 -8.57
C ILE A 459 3.32 -6.26 -9.02
N MET A 460 4.61 -6.31 -9.37
CA MET A 460 5.36 -5.16 -9.88
C MET A 460 4.69 -4.55 -11.12
N SER A 461 4.23 -5.40 -12.06
CA SER A 461 3.47 -4.96 -13.24
C SER A 461 2.15 -4.30 -12.89
N LYS A 462 1.36 -4.89 -11.98
CA LYS A 462 0.09 -4.28 -11.55
C LYS A 462 0.30 -2.91 -10.87
N LEU A 463 1.35 -2.77 -10.05
CA LEU A 463 1.70 -1.50 -9.40
C LEU A 463 2.09 -0.44 -10.45
N GLY A 464 3.00 -0.78 -11.37
CA GLY A 464 3.40 0.11 -12.46
C GLY A 464 2.24 0.49 -13.39
N GLN A 465 1.35 -0.45 -13.74
CA GLN A 465 0.17 -0.19 -14.57
C GLN A 465 -0.87 0.69 -13.87
N ALA A 466 -1.10 0.48 -12.57
CA ALA A 466 -2.01 1.31 -11.80
C ALA A 466 -1.57 2.78 -11.85
N LYS A 467 -0.26 3.03 -11.71
CA LYS A 467 0.28 4.38 -11.89
C LYS A 467 0.20 4.85 -13.33
N GLN A 468 0.56 4.03 -14.31
CA GLN A 468 0.46 4.38 -15.72
C GLN A 468 -0.95 4.82 -16.11
N LYS A 469 -1.99 4.17 -15.57
CA LYS A 469 -3.40 4.56 -15.76
C LYS A 469 -3.78 5.85 -15.03
N SER A 470 -3.10 6.18 -13.93
CA SER A 470 -3.31 7.45 -13.21
C SER A 470 -2.70 8.64 -13.92
N PHE A 471 -1.69 8.42 -14.78
CA PHE A 471 -1.12 9.48 -15.60
C PHE A 471 -2.10 9.90 -16.68
N ASN A 472 -2.38 11.20 -16.71
CA ASN A 472 -3.25 11.76 -17.71
C ASN A 472 -2.49 11.98 -19.03
N THR A 473 -2.59 11.03 -19.96
CA THR A 473 -1.97 11.14 -21.29
C THR A 473 -2.58 12.26 -22.15
N LYS A 474 -3.76 12.76 -21.80
CA LYS A 474 -4.41 13.90 -22.46
C LYS A 474 -3.92 15.25 -21.96
N SER A 475 -2.96 15.31 -21.04
CA SER A 475 -2.37 16.57 -20.58
C SER A 475 -1.26 17.10 -21.51
N GLY A 476 -0.80 16.30 -22.48
CA GLY A 476 0.38 16.64 -23.31
C GLY A 476 1.72 16.44 -22.60
N PHE A 477 1.71 15.99 -21.36
CA PHE A 477 2.90 15.64 -20.58
C PHE A 477 3.64 14.46 -21.24
N SER A 478 4.92 14.65 -21.57
CA SER A 478 5.75 13.64 -22.26
C SER A 478 7.14 13.48 -21.65
N SER A 479 7.34 13.92 -20.41
CA SER A 479 8.62 13.74 -19.71
C SER A 479 8.87 12.25 -19.38
N PRO A 480 10.13 11.83 -19.15
CA PRO A 480 10.44 10.49 -18.66
C PRO A 480 9.81 10.27 -17.29
N VAL A 481 9.18 9.11 -17.07
CA VAL A 481 8.36 8.87 -15.89
C VAL A 481 8.84 7.67 -15.09
N ILE A 482 8.98 7.89 -13.78
CA ILE A 482 9.02 6.81 -12.80
C ILE A 482 7.59 6.43 -12.47
N LEU A 483 7.17 5.26 -12.98
CA LEU A 483 5.81 4.76 -12.82
C LEU A 483 5.61 4.18 -11.43
N HIS A 484 6.59 3.47 -10.90
CA HIS A 484 6.53 2.96 -9.53
C HIS A 484 7.94 2.70 -9.02
N ALA A 485 8.22 3.08 -7.78
CA ALA A 485 9.41 2.65 -7.06
C ALA A 485 9.01 1.79 -5.86
N MET A 486 9.89 0.86 -5.47
CA MET A 486 9.69 0.08 -4.26
C MET A 486 9.43 0.99 -3.05
N GLY A 487 8.39 0.69 -2.27
CA GLY A 487 8.00 1.46 -1.09
C GLY A 487 6.98 2.57 -1.37
N ASP A 488 6.75 2.93 -2.65
CA ASP A 488 5.68 3.86 -3.02
C ASP A 488 4.33 3.31 -2.56
N ASP A 489 3.50 4.16 -1.94
CA ASP A 489 2.17 3.81 -1.42
C ASP A 489 2.16 2.70 -0.33
N SER A 490 3.33 2.36 0.25
CA SER A 490 3.41 1.40 1.36
C SER A 490 3.12 2.07 2.70
N ILE A 491 2.20 1.52 3.50
CA ILE A 491 2.01 1.95 4.89
C ILE A 491 3.01 1.19 5.76
N ALA A 492 3.98 1.89 6.34
CA ALA A 492 4.86 1.31 7.34
C ALA A 492 4.02 0.89 8.56
N CYS A 493 4.02 -0.41 8.89
CA CYS A 493 3.23 -0.95 10.00
C CYS A 493 3.93 -0.67 11.35
N SER A 494 3.18 -0.16 12.33
CA SER A 494 3.70 0.33 13.62
C SER A 494 4.22 -0.71 14.60
N GLU A 495 3.86 -1.98 14.45
CA GLU A 495 4.27 -3.00 15.43
C GLU A 495 5.76 -3.33 15.31
N ASP A 496 6.36 -3.02 14.16
CA ASP A 496 7.79 -3.10 13.96
C ASP A 496 8.52 -1.85 14.49
N ALA A 497 7.81 -0.75 14.86
CA ALA A 497 8.34 0.61 15.19
C ALA A 497 9.52 0.64 16.18
N LYS A 498 9.66 -0.39 17.01
CA LYS A 498 10.74 -0.48 18.01
C LYS A 498 12.08 -0.98 17.46
N ASP A 499 12.11 -1.65 16.30
CA ASP A 499 13.34 -2.16 15.67
C ASP A 499 14.00 -1.16 14.70
N TRP A 500 13.46 0.06 14.55
CA TRP A 500 13.85 1.06 13.53
C TRP A 500 15.09 1.88 13.88
N LEU A 501 15.68 1.64 15.05
CA LEU A 501 16.65 2.55 15.67
C LEU A 501 18.09 2.43 15.13
N ASP A 502 18.33 1.79 13.99
CA ASP A 502 19.68 1.73 13.41
C ASP A 502 19.70 1.69 11.88
N LEU A 503 19.41 2.83 11.24
CA LEU A 503 19.55 3.06 9.79
C LEU A 503 21.00 2.89 9.28
N GLN A 504 21.99 2.67 10.15
CA GLN A 504 23.37 2.37 9.77
C GLN A 504 23.63 0.86 9.59
N LYS A 505 22.66 -0.02 9.86
CA LYS A 505 22.79 -1.47 9.67
C LYS A 505 21.95 -1.95 8.48
N THR A 506 22.48 -2.90 7.71
CA THR A 506 21.72 -3.59 6.65
C THR A 506 20.47 -4.22 7.27
N PRO A 507 19.24 -3.79 6.91
CA PRO A 507 18.04 -4.33 7.51
C PRO A 507 17.78 -5.74 6.95
N VAL A 508 17.81 -6.73 7.83
CA VAL A 508 17.52 -8.14 7.51
C VAL A 508 16.23 -8.53 8.21
N ARG A 509 15.33 -9.22 7.50
CA ARG A 509 14.06 -9.73 8.04
C ARG A 509 13.88 -11.20 7.68
N THR A 510 13.03 -11.87 8.44
CA THR A 510 12.60 -13.24 8.21
C THR A 510 11.19 -13.29 7.65
N LEU A 511 10.87 -14.35 6.93
CA LEU A 511 9.54 -14.62 6.39
C LEU A 511 8.67 -15.43 7.37
N HIS A 512 7.36 -15.31 7.25
CA HIS A 512 6.44 -16.31 7.83
C HIS A 512 6.46 -17.62 7.02
N SER A 513 6.13 -18.72 7.68
CA SER A 513 5.90 -20.02 7.02
C SER A 513 4.71 -19.97 6.07
N ASN A 514 4.79 -20.73 4.97
CA ASN A 514 3.72 -20.82 3.98
C ASN A 514 2.41 -21.45 4.53
N CYS A 515 2.49 -22.17 5.66
CA CYS A 515 1.34 -22.85 6.25
C CYS A 515 0.24 -21.91 6.76
N VAL A 516 0.56 -20.64 7.07
CA VAL A 516 -0.41 -19.72 7.70
C VAL A 516 -0.31 -18.28 7.19
N LEU A 517 -1.45 -17.61 7.35
CA LEU A 517 -1.89 -16.33 6.82
C LEU A 517 -1.10 -15.11 7.36
N ALA A 518 -1.12 -14.04 6.56
CA ALA A 518 -0.84 -12.68 7.02
C ALA A 518 -2.17 -11.99 7.39
N PHE A 519 -2.68 -12.19 8.61
CA PHE A 519 -3.89 -11.51 9.08
C PHE A 519 -3.72 -9.98 9.32
N ASP A 520 -2.58 -9.42 8.94
CA ASP A 520 -2.17 -8.04 9.23
C ASP A 520 -2.38 -7.07 8.05
N VAL A 521 -2.98 -7.53 6.93
CA VAL A 521 -3.09 -6.78 5.65
C VAL A 521 -4.10 -5.60 5.72
N GLU A 522 -5.07 -5.60 6.63
CA GLU A 522 -6.14 -4.57 6.69
C GLU A 522 -5.87 -3.40 7.66
N LYS A 523 -4.71 -3.34 8.30
CA LYS A 523 -4.44 -2.37 9.39
C LYS A 523 -4.64 -0.88 9.02
N PRO A 524 -4.25 -0.37 7.83
CA PRO A 524 -4.25 1.07 7.56
C PRO A 524 -5.64 1.72 7.56
N TYR A 525 -6.61 1.17 6.81
CA TYR A 525 -7.96 1.74 6.74
C TYR A 525 -8.69 1.67 8.08
N ARG A 526 -8.48 0.58 8.85
CA ARG A 526 -9.09 0.41 10.17
C ARG A 526 -8.54 1.39 11.20
N ILE A 527 -7.24 1.72 11.14
CA ILE A 527 -6.62 2.71 12.06
C ILE A 527 -7.28 4.08 11.88
N VAL A 528 -7.39 4.56 10.64
CA VAL A 528 -7.97 5.89 10.35
C VAL A 528 -9.46 5.93 10.70
N GLN A 529 -10.24 4.90 10.32
CA GLN A 529 -11.68 4.83 10.64
C GLN A 529 -11.94 4.81 12.15
N GLN A 530 -11.16 4.06 12.93
CA GLN A 530 -11.31 4.00 14.38
C GLN A 530 -10.88 5.29 15.08
N PHE A 531 -9.85 5.96 14.57
CA PHE A 531 -9.37 7.22 15.12
C PHE A 531 -10.42 8.34 14.95
N TYR A 532 -10.90 8.56 13.72
CA TYR A 532 -11.88 9.61 13.44
C TYR A 532 -13.30 9.26 13.89
N GLY A 533 -13.67 7.98 13.89
CA GLY A 533 -14.94 7.53 14.49
C GLY A 533 -15.05 7.90 15.97
N LYS A 534 -13.96 7.79 16.74
CA LYS A 534 -13.93 8.23 18.15
C LYS A 534 -13.94 9.75 18.30
N ALA A 535 -13.29 10.47 17.37
CA ALA A 535 -13.26 11.94 17.36
C ALA A 535 -14.62 12.57 17.02
N ALA A 536 -15.55 11.81 16.43
CA ALA A 536 -16.94 12.23 16.25
C ALA A 536 -17.71 12.27 17.58
N ASP A 537 -17.49 11.29 18.47
CA ASP A 537 -18.17 11.18 19.76
C ASP A 537 -17.61 12.13 20.82
N LYS A 538 -16.28 12.33 20.84
CA LYS A 538 -15.60 13.22 21.79
C LYS A 538 -14.56 14.08 21.06
N PRO A 539 -14.72 15.42 21.08
CA PRO A 539 -13.74 16.34 20.52
C PRO A 539 -12.34 16.10 21.07
N GLN A 540 -11.34 16.00 20.18
CA GLN A 540 -9.94 15.79 20.55
C GLN A 540 -9.19 17.12 20.48
N ALA A 541 -8.74 17.64 21.63
CA ALA A 541 -8.06 18.94 21.72
C ALA A 541 -6.72 18.96 20.97
N ASP A 542 -6.03 17.82 20.88
CA ASP A 542 -4.71 17.70 20.24
C ASP A 542 -4.76 17.77 18.70
N LEU A 543 -5.97 17.61 18.10
CA LEU A 543 -6.22 17.78 16.66
C LEU A 543 -6.64 19.21 16.30
N CYS A 544 -6.71 20.12 17.27
CA CYS A 544 -7.33 21.43 17.07
C CYS A 544 -6.48 22.34 16.16
N CYS A 545 -7.12 22.86 15.11
CA CYS A 545 -6.50 23.74 14.12
C CYS A 545 -6.07 25.09 14.75
N PRO A 546 -4.91 25.66 14.38
CA PRO A 546 -4.53 27.02 14.77
C PRO A 546 -5.30 28.13 14.02
N ILE A 547 -6.23 27.79 13.12
CA ILE A 547 -6.94 28.76 12.27
C ILE A 547 -8.38 28.94 12.76
N LYS A 548 -8.76 30.21 12.95
CA LYS A 548 -10.13 30.63 13.20
C LYS A 548 -10.72 31.24 11.94
N TYR A 549 -11.89 30.76 11.53
CA TYR A 549 -12.69 31.42 10.50
C TYR A 549 -13.23 32.75 11.04
N ALA A 550 -13.45 33.72 10.14
CA ALA A 550 -14.11 34.96 10.53
C ALA A 550 -15.58 34.68 10.90
N ASP A 551 -16.09 35.35 11.94
CA ASP A 551 -17.47 35.13 12.42
C ASP A 551 -18.51 35.28 11.30
N SER A 552 -18.28 36.21 10.36
CA SER A 552 -19.14 36.41 9.18
C SER A 552 -19.22 35.20 8.25
N GLU A 553 -18.21 34.32 8.24
CA GLU A 553 -18.18 33.10 7.40
C GLU A 553 -18.88 31.91 8.07
N ILE A 554 -19.02 31.91 9.40
CA ILE A 554 -19.54 30.75 10.17
C ILE A 554 -20.81 31.05 10.96
N SER A 555 -21.31 32.29 10.98
CA SER A 555 -22.47 32.71 11.78
C SER A 555 -23.76 31.91 11.50
N HIS A 556 -23.86 31.26 10.35
CA HIS A 556 -25.01 30.43 9.94
C HIS A 556 -24.85 28.95 10.31
N ILE A 557 -23.70 28.56 10.87
CA ILE A 557 -23.31 27.17 11.16
C ILE A 557 -23.51 26.88 12.66
N PRO A 558 -24.12 25.74 13.03
CA PRO A 558 -24.24 25.33 14.43
C PRO A 558 -22.88 25.17 15.13
N GLN A 559 -22.80 25.56 16.41
CA GLN A 559 -21.58 25.43 17.22
C GLN A 559 -21.05 24.00 17.27
N GLU A 560 -21.96 23.03 17.27
CA GLU A 560 -21.66 21.61 17.28
C GLU A 560 -20.77 21.15 16.09
N VAL A 561 -20.88 21.82 14.93
CA VAL A 561 -20.04 21.56 13.75
C VAL A 561 -18.68 22.25 13.90
N ILE A 562 -18.68 23.46 14.47
CA ILE A 562 -17.47 24.27 14.71
C ILE A 562 -16.54 23.55 15.70
N ASP A 563 -17.10 22.95 16.75
CA ASP A 563 -16.37 22.24 17.80
C ASP A 563 -15.74 20.92 17.32
N ARG A 564 -16.16 20.41 16.15
CA ARG A 564 -15.65 19.16 15.53
C ARG A 564 -14.86 19.42 14.24
N PHE A 565 -14.24 20.60 14.12
CA PHE A 565 -13.37 20.94 13.00
C PHE A 565 -11.90 20.57 13.26
N TYR A 566 -11.34 19.73 12.38
CA TYR A 566 -9.98 19.19 12.49
C TYR A 566 -9.15 19.48 11.23
N GLY A 567 -9.07 20.75 10.82
CA GLY A 567 -8.25 21.18 9.68
C GLY A 567 -6.82 21.59 10.05
N CYS A 568 -5.99 21.83 9.05
CA CYS A 568 -4.70 22.53 9.21
C CYS A 568 -4.63 23.83 8.39
N GLY A 569 -5.65 24.08 7.58
CA GLY A 569 -5.78 25.21 6.67
C GLY A 569 -7.22 25.76 6.65
N SER A 570 -7.44 26.73 5.77
CA SER A 570 -8.77 27.17 5.35
C SER A 570 -8.79 27.27 3.82
N PRO A 571 -8.73 26.13 3.10
CA PRO A 571 -8.70 26.10 1.65
C PRO A 571 -9.92 26.79 1.04
N ILE A 572 -11.10 26.64 1.66
CA ILE A 572 -12.34 27.25 1.17
C ILE A 572 -12.29 28.80 1.15
N THR A 573 -11.62 29.42 2.12
CA THR A 573 -11.46 30.88 2.17
C THR A 573 -10.55 31.38 1.04
N GLN A 574 -9.54 30.58 0.67
CA GLN A 574 -8.61 30.88 -0.43
C GLN A 574 -9.13 30.41 -1.80
N ALA A 575 -10.21 29.63 -1.83
CA ALA A 575 -10.76 29.04 -3.04
C ALA A 575 -11.48 30.03 -3.96
N GLN A 576 -11.75 31.26 -3.53
CA GLN A 576 -12.45 32.28 -4.33
C GLN A 576 -13.78 31.76 -4.93
N VAL A 577 -14.60 31.10 -4.10
CA VAL A 577 -15.90 30.53 -4.48
C VAL A 577 -16.79 31.60 -5.13
N ARG A 578 -17.44 31.25 -6.25
CA ARG A 578 -18.33 32.16 -7.00
C ARG A 578 -19.79 31.73 -6.87
N LEU A 579 -20.70 32.70 -7.01
CA LEU A 579 -22.15 32.45 -7.05
C LEU A 579 -22.48 31.50 -8.22
N GLY A 580 -23.32 30.50 -7.95
CA GLY A 580 -23.75 29.48 -8.92
C GLY A 580 -22.78 28.32 -9.15
N GLU A 581 -21.60 28.30 -8.51
CA GLU A 581 -20.65 27.18 -8.66
C GLU A 581 -21.15 25.90 -7.98
N THR A 582 -20.73 24.76 -8.52
CA THR A 582 -20.72 23.48 -7.78
C THR A 582 -19.36 23.31 -7.12
N ALA A 583 -19.31 23.44 -5.79
CA ALA A 583 -18.12 23.21 -4.96
C ALA A 583 -18.21 21.85 -4.26
N LEU A 584 -17.10 21.13 -4.16
CA LEU A 584 -17.00 19.85 -3.45
C LEU A 584 -15.85 19.85 -2.48
N ASP A 585 -16.09 19.42 -1.25
CA ASP A 585 -15.09 19.28 -0.19
C ASP A 585 -14.80 17.80 0.13
N LEU A 586 -13.51 17.45 0.16
CA LEU A 586 -13.02 16.10 0.42
C LEU A 586 -12.69 15.91 1.89
N GLY A 587 -13.15 14.81 2.47
CA GLY A 587 -12.99 14.53 3.89
C GLY A 587 -13.76 15.55 4.74
N SER A 588 -15.00 15.83 4.36
CA SER A 588 -15.76 16.98 4.86
C SER A 588 -16.06 16.94 6.36
N GLY A 589 -15.88 15.80 7.02
CA GLY A 589 -16.19 15.63 8.44
C GLY A 589 -17.63 16.05 8.76
N ALA A 590 -17.79 16.87 9.80
CA ALA A 590 -19.09 17.43 10.20
C ALA A 590 -19.63 18.53 9.25
N GLY A 591 -18.85 18.96 8.24
CA GLY A 591 -19.34 19.75 7.11
C GLY A 591 -19.05 21.25 7.14
N ILE A 592 -18.17 21.76 8.00
CA ILE A 592 -17.93 23.22 8.12
C ILE A 592 -17.53 23.89 6.80
N ASP A 593 -16.56 23.34 6.06
CA ASP A 593 -16.10 23.90 4.78
C ASP A 593 -17.20 23.82 3.71
N VAL A 594 -18.04 22.78 3.75
CA VAL A 594 -19.23 22.62 2.89
C VAL A 594 -20.29 23.68 3.21
N PHE A 595 -20.53 23.98 4.49
CA PHE A 595 -21.50 25.00 4.89
C PHE A 595 -21.00 26.42 4.59
N ILE A 596 -19.69 26.67 4.68
CA ILE A 596 -19.09 27.94 4.21
C ILE A 596 -19.28 28.06 2.69
N ALA A 597 -19.01 26.97 1.94
CA ALA A 597 -19.23 26.93 0.50
C ALA A 597 -20.69 27.22 0.14
N ALA A 598 -21.65 26.62 0.84
CA ALA A 598 -23.09 26.79 0.61
C ALA A 598 -23.54 28.27 0.63
N LYS A 599 -23.03 29.05 1.59
CA LYS A 599 -23.30 30.49 1.66
C LYS A 599 -22.75 31.26 0.45
N LYS A 600 -21.58 30.87 -0.05
CA LYS A 600 -20.89 31.57 -1.15
C LYS A 600 -21.43 31.22 -2.54
N VAL A 601 -21.81 29.95 -2.75
CA VAL A 601 -22.40 29.51 -4.03
C VAL A 601 -23.83 30.02 -4.20
N GLY A 602 -24.55 30.27 -3.10
CA GLY A 602 -25.92 30.78 -3.14
C GLY A 602 -26.94 29.75 -3.62
N SER A 603 -28.20 30.19 -3.76
CA SER A 603 -29.35 29.31 -4.06
C SER A 603 -29.34 28.68 -5.46
N GLN A 604 -28.49 29.17 -6.36
CA GLN A 604 -28.33 28.64 -7.72
C GLN A 604 -27.12 27.69 -7.84
N GLY A 605 -26.31 27.56 -6.79
CA GLY A 605 -25.13 26.71 -6.76
C GLY A 605 -25.32 25.47 -5.89
N LYS A 606 -24.23 24.73 -5.68
CA LYS A 606 -24.25 23.49 -4.90
C LYS A 606 -22.95 23.28 -4.12
N ALA A 607 -23.06 22.82 -2.88
CA ALA A 607 -21.96 22.46 -2.01
C ALA A 607 -22.04 20.98 -1.63
N ILE A 608 -21.05 20.18 -2.04
CA ILE A 608 -21.03 18.73 -1.85
C ILE A 608 -19.97 18.36 -0.82
N GLY A 609 -20.32 17.62 0.22
CA GLY A 609 -19.37 17.03 1.17
C GLY A 609 -19.19 15.53 0.92
N VAL A 610 -17.95 15.05 0.89
CA VAL A 610 -17.64 13.62 0.82
C VAL A 610 -16.85 13.20 2.04
N ASP A 611 -17.36 12.22 2.79
CA ASP A 611 -16.68 11.63 3.94
C ASP A 611 -16.86 10.10 3.95
N MET A 612 -15.91 9.36 4.54
CA MET A 612 -15.96 7.90 4.60
C MET A 612 -16.72 7.37 5.83
N THR A 613 -16.88 8.19 6.87
CA THR A 613 -17.42 7.77 8.18
C THR A 613 -18.91 8.04 8.29
N ASP A 614 -19.67 7.03 8.74
CA ASP A 614 -21.12 7.21 8.95
C ASP A 614 -21.40 8.18 10.11
N GLN A 615 -20.52 8.24 11.11
CA GLN A 615 -20.64 9.10 12.27
C GLN A 615 -20.58 10.59 11.90
N MET A 616 -19.56 11.01 11.14
CA MET A 616 -19.42 12.43 10.74
C MET A 616 -20.54 12.85 9.78
N LEU A 617 -20.91 11.99 8.83
CA LEU A 617 -22.03 12.24 7.93
C LEU A 617 -23.37 12.33 8.67
N GLY A 618 -23.53 11.61 9.78
CA GLY A 618 -24.70 11.73 10.66
C GLY A 618 -24.85 13.15 11.19
N VAL A 619 -23.80 13.67 11.84
CA VAL A 619 -23.77 15.04 12.39
C VAL A 619 -23.99 16.08 11.28
N ALA A 620 -23.31 15.93 10.14
CA ALA A 620 -23.39 16.85 9.02
C ALA A 620 -24.83 16.96 8.46
N ARG A 621 -25.51 15.82 8.27
CA ARG A 621 -26.89 15.77 7.76
C ARG A 621 -27.92 16.30 8.75
N GLU A 622 -27.70 16.13 10.04
CA GLU A 622 -28.54 16.73 11.07
C GLU A 622 -28.42 18.26 11.07
N CYS A 623 -27.19 18.77 11.02
CA CYS A 623 -26.90 20.21 11.00
C CYS A 623 -27.30 20.91 9.70
N GLN A 624 -27.33 20.18 8.57
CA GLN A 624 -27.74 20.71 7.27
C GLN A 624 -29.10 21.42 7.32
N LYS A 625 -30.07 20.88 8.07
CA LYS A 625 -31.43 21.46 8.17
C LYS A 625 -31.40 22.87 8.79
N THR A 626 -30.63 23.02 9.87
CA THR A 626 -30.47 24.32 10.55
C THR A 626 -29.72 25.31 9.68
N VAL A 627 -28.67 24.86 8.97
CA VAL A 627 -27.94 25.71 8.02
C VAL A 627 -28.85 26.19 6.89
N ALA A 628 -29.66 25.31 6.30
CA ALA A 628 -30.60 25.68 5.25
C ALA A 628 -31.64 26.71 5.72
N GLN A 629 -32.13 26.58 6.96
CA GLN A 629 -33.02 27.57 7.58
C GLN A 629 -32.31 28.92 7.76
N ASN A 630 -31.07 28.91 8.26
CA ASN A 630 -30.29 30.13 8.49
C ASN A 630 -29.92 30.86 7.19
N LEU A 631 -29.72 30.13 6.10
CA LEU A 631 -29.40 30.69 4.78
C LEU A 631 -30.66 31.06 3.96
N GLY A 632 -31.81 30.46 4.28
CA GLY A 632 -33.06 30.62 3.52
C GLY A 632 -33.15 29.76 2.25
N PHE A 633 -32.21 28.83 2.05
CA PHE A 633 -32.18 27.88 0.94
C PHE A 633 -31.30 26.67 1.32
N ASP A 634 -31.53 25.53 0.67
CA ASP A 634 -30.68 24.35 0.81
C ASP A 634 -29.85 24.14 -0.46
N ALA A 635 -28.53 24.24 -0.33
CA ALA A 635 -27.58 24.01 -1.41
C ALA A 635 -26.62 22.84 -1.11
N VAL A 636 -26.85 22.08 -0.04
CA VAL A 636 -25.87 21.12 0.51
C VAL A 636 -26.22 19.68 0.13
N GLU A 637 -25.22 18.86 -0.18
CA GLU A 637 -25.37 17.42 -0.33
C GLU A 637 -24.19 16.66 0.31
N PHE A 638 -24.48 15.70 1.19
CA PHE A 638 -23.46 14.84 1.81
C PHE A 638 -23.47 13.41 1.27
N LYS A 639 -22.37 12.98 0.67
CA LYS A 639 -22.19 11.65 0.10
C LYS A 639 -21.16 10.84 0.89
N LYS A 640 -21.42 9.53 1.03
CA LYS A 640 -20.44 8.59 1.59
C LYS A 640 -19.48 8.14 0.50
N GLY A 641 -18.18 8.28 0.73
CA GLY A 641 -17.17 7.88 -0.24
C GLY A 641 -15.75 7.93 0.30
N TYR A 642 -14.83 7.32 -0.45
CA TYR A 642 -13.39 7.40 -0.21
C TYR A 642 -12.77 8.44 -1.14
N LEU A 643 -11.67 9.06 -0.74
CA LEU A 643 -10.95 10.05 -1.56
C LEU A 643 -10.39 9.42 -2.84
N GLU A 644 -10.11 8.13 -2.81
CA GLU A 644 -9.63 7.31 -3.92
C GLU A 644 -10.76 6.84 -4.86
N SER A 645 -12.03 7.12 -4.54
CA SER A 645 -13.20 6.71 -5.31
C SER A 645 -14.38 7.64 -5.01
N ILE A 646 -14.31 8.87 -5.53
CA ILE A 646 -15.23 9.95 -5.17
C ILE A 646 -16.58 9.72 -5.87
N PRO A 647 -17.71 9.66 -5.13
CA PRO A 647 -19.04 9.29 -5.65
C PRO A 647 -19.75 10.43 -6.39
N VAL A 648 -19.06 11.06 -7.34
CA VAL A 648 -19.57 12.11 -8.24
C VAL A 648 -19.10 11.86 -9.67
N GLU A 649 -19.90 12.35 -10.61
CA GLU A 649 -19.67 12.18 -12.04
C GLU A 649 -18.40 12.91 -12.52
N ASN A 650 -17.84 12.43 -13.62
CA ASN A 650 -16.70 13.07 -14.29
C ASN A 650 -17.09 14.48 -14.75
N GLN A 651 -16.18 15.46 -14.61
CA GLN A 651 -16.40 16.84 -15.08
C GLN A 651 -17.69 17.51 -14.57
N SER A 652 -18.04 17.28 -13.30
CA SER A 652 -19.29 17.76 -12.70
C SER A 652 -19.13 18.94 -11.75
N VAL A 653 -17.91 19.20 -11.23
CA VAL A 653 -17.68 20.24 -10.20
C VAL A 653 -16.77 21.36 -10.71
N ASP A 654 -17.02 22.60 -10.28
CA ASP A 654 -16.24 23.79 -10.64
C ASP A 654 -15.04 24.01 -9.70
N LEU A 655 -15.21 23.61 -8.43
CA LEU A 655 -14.23 23.75 -7.37
C LEU A 655 -14.14 22.46 -6.54
N VAL A 656 -12.91 22.02 -6.26
CA VAL A 656 -12.61 20.99 -5.25
C VAL A 656 -11.79 21.61 -4.12
N THR A 657 -12.20 21.40 -2.87
CA THR A 657 -11.41 21.70 -1.68
C THR A 657 -11.05 20.43 -0.91
N SER A 658 -9.93 20.48 -0.20
CA SER A 658 -9.49 19.40 0.69
C SER A 658 -8.69 20.00 1.83
N ASN A 659 -9.01 19.62 3.07
CA ASN A 659 -8.37 20.17 4.26
C ASN A 659 -7.84 19.05 5.17
N CYS A 660 -6.53 18.79 5.10
CA CYS A 660 -5.83 17.87 5.98
C CYS A 660 -6.31 16.41 5.95
N VAL A 661 -6.60 15.89 4.74
CA VAL A 661 -7.09 14.52 4.56
C VAL A 661 -6.40 13.74 3.44
N ILE A 662 -5.60 14.40 2.59
CA ILE A 662 -4.89 13.71 1.50
C ILE A 662 -3.83 12.79 2.10
N ASN A 663 -3.13 13.25 3.15
CA ASN A 663 -2.10 12.45 3.81
C ASN A 663 -2.61 11.19 4.51
N LEU A 664 -3.90 11.17 4.89
CA LEU A 664 -4.56 10.01 5.48
C LEU A 664 -4.82 8.90 4.46
N SER A 665 -4.85 9.25 3.17
CA SER A 665 -5.03 8.29 2.09
C SER A 665 -3.79 7.40 1.93
N PRO A 666 -3.97 6.06 1.86
CA PRO A 666 -2.91 5.14 1.47
C PRO A 666 -2.56 5.20 -0.03
N ASN A 667 -3.37 5.84 -0.88
CA ASN A 667 -3.11 5.99 -2.32
C ASN A 667 -3.36 7.43 -2.77
N LYS A 668 -2.46 8.32 -2.35
CA LYS A 668 -2.46 9.76 -2.69
C LYS A 668 -2.48 10.05 -4.20
N PRO A 669 -1.73 9.30 -5.06
CA PRO A 669 -1.81 9.49 -6.51
C PRO A 669 -3.23 9.32 -7.05
N LYS A 670 -3.98 8.34 -6.54
CA LYS A 670 -5.37 8.12 -6.93
C LYS A 670 -6.29 9.24 -6.43
N VAL A 671 -6.02 9.83 -5.26
CA VAL A 671 -6.73 11.02 -4.78
C VAL A 671 -6.56 12.19 -5.76
N PHE A 672 -5.33 12.52 -6.16
CA PHE A 672 -5.09 13.59 -7.13
C PHE A 672 -5.76 13.31 -8.49
N ALA A 673 -5.73 12.07 -8.96
CA ALA A 673 -6.40 11.67 -10.19
C ALA A 673 -7.93 11.80 -10.09
N GLU A 674 -8.53 11.44 -8.96
CA GLU A 674 -9.97 11.59 -8.72
C GLU A 674 -10.38 13.07 -8.61
N MET A 675 -9.57 13.91 -7.92
CA MET A 675 -9.76 15.37 -7.91
C MET A 675 -9.76 15.94 -9.33
N TRP A 676 -8.81 15.51 -10.16
CA TRP A 676 -8.74 15.93 -11.56
C TRP A 676 -9.93 15.41 -12.37
N ARG A 677 -10.38 14.16 -12.15
CA ARG A 677 -11.52 13.57 -12.85
C ARG A 677 -12.80 14.39 -12.63
N ILE A 678 -13.15 14.66 -11.37
CA ILE A 678 -14.45 15.28 -11.06
C ILE A 678 -14.54 16.73 -11.51
N LEU A 679 -13.42 17.46 -11.60
CA LEU A 679 -13.41 18.85 -12.04
C LEU A 679 -13.85 19.00 -13.49
N LYS A 680 -14.67 20.02 -13.77
CA LYS A 680 -14.91 20.54 -15.12
C LYS A 680 -13.62 21.10 -15.70
N ASP A 681 -13.54 21.16 -17.02
CA ASP A 681 -12.43 21.84 -17.69
C ASP A 681 -12.33 23.30 -17.22
N HIS A 682 -11.11 23.78 -16.96
CA HIS A 682 -10.79 25.05 -16.28
C HIS A 682 -11.29 25.20 -14.82
N GLY A 683 -11.89 24.15 -14.24
CA GLY A 683 -12.18 24.08 -12.81
C GLY A 683 -10.88 24.07 -11.97
N ARG A 684 -11.00 24.36 -10.67
CA ARG A 684 -9.83 24.49 -9.78
C ARG A 684 -9.90 23.60 -8.55
N ALA A 685 -8.75 23.10 -8.12
CA ALA A 685 -8.56 22.44 -6.84
C ALA A 685 -7.79 23.35 -5.89
N VAL A 686 -8.22 23.45 -4.64
CA VAL A 686 -7.48 24.12 -3.55
C VAL A 686 -7.36 23.17 -2.37
N ALA A 687 -6.15 22.68 -2.13
CA ALA A 687 -5.89 21.69 -1.09
C ALA A 687 -4.92 22.27 -0.06
N ALA A 688 -5.26 22.10 1.21
CA ALA A 688 -4.36 22.36 2.33
C ALA A 688 -4.03 21.04 3.01
N ASP A 689 -2.74 20.77 3.23
CA ASP A 689 -2.30 19.60 4.00
C ASP A 689 -0.99 19.90 4.74
N ILE A 690 -0.65 19.03 5.69
CA ILE A 690 0.65 19.05 6.34
C ILE A 690 1.69 18.48 5.38
N VAL A 691 2.78 19.19 5.17
CA VAL A 691 3.93 18.70 4.42
C VAL A 691 5.18 18.79 5.23
N SER A 692 6.08 17.85 5.03
CA SER A 692 7.42 17.90 5.61
C SER A 692 8.38 18.65 4.68
N ASP A 693 9.42 19.26 5.25
CA ASP A 693 10.53 19.78 4.46
C ASP A 693 11.36 18.66 3.83
N GLU A 694 11.59 17.60 4.59
CA GLU A 694 12.32 16.40 4.18
C GLU A 694 11.41 15.17 4.15
N PRO A 695 11.73 14.10 3.38
CA PRO A 695 10.97 12.86 3.41
C PRO A 695 10.84 12.33 4.84
N VAL A 696 9.61 12.06 5.27
CA VAL A 696 9.35 11.59 6.63
C VAL A 696 10.11 10.29 6.90
N PRO A 697 10.97 10.23 7.93
CA PRO A 697 11.64 9.00 8.31
C PRO A 697 10.66 7.86 8.56
N LEU A 698 11.05 6.65 8.18
CA LEU A 698 10.15 5.49 8.26
C LEU A 698 9.73 5.15 9.71
N ASN A 699 10.55 5.48 10.72
CA ASN A 699 10.17 5.32 12.13
C ASN A 699 8.98 6.22 12.51
N LEU A 700 8.92 7.45 11.98
CA LEU A 700 7.77 8.34 12.15
C LEU A 700 6.57 7.85 11.33
N GLN A 701 6.80 7.38 10.09
CA GLN A 701 5.71 6.79 9.27
C GLN A 701 5.02 5.59 9.95
N ALA A 702 5.77 4.84 10.74
CA ALA A 702 5.27 3.71 11.49
C ALA A 702 4.51 4.11 12.77
N HIS A 703 4.52 5.37 13.22
CA HIS A 703 3.79 5.75 14.44
C HIS A 703 2.28 5.86 14.18
N LYS A 704 1.49 5.04 14.87
CA LYS A 704 0.01 4.98 14.76
C LYS A 704 -0.66 6.31 15.13
N ASP A 705 -0.21 6.94 16.20
CA ASP A 705 -0.82 8.18 16.70
C ASP A 705 -0.53 9.36 15.76
N LEU A 706 0.71 9.45 15.25
CA LEU A 706 1.14 10.46 14.29
C LEU A 706 0.45 10.32 12.91
N TRP A 707 -0.12 9.15 12.59
CA TRP A 707 -0.88 8.96 11.35
C TRP A 707 -2.21 9.72 11.39
N GLY A 708 -2.90 9.68 12.53
CA GLY A 708 -4.13 10.46 12.75
C GLY A 708 -3.89 11.97 12.63
N GLU A 709 -2.69 12.43 12.98
CA GLU A 709 -2.24 13.83 12.90
C GLU A 709 -1.71 14.26 11.51
N CYS A 710 -1.87 13.44 10.47
CA CYS A 710 -1.35 13.70 9.11
C CYS A 710 0.19 13.78 8.99
N ILE A 711 0.94 13.37 10.02
CA ILE A 711 2.42 13.45 10.04
C ILE A 711 3.02 12.20 9.39
N SER A 712 2.63 11.02 9.87
CA SER A 712 3.21 9.75 9.40
C SER A 712 2.99 9.53 7.90
N GLY A 713 1.87 10.04 7.39
CA GLY A 713 1.53 9.95 5.97
C GLY A 713 1.93 11.18 5.16
N SER A 714 2.65 12.17 5.71
CA SER A 714 2.87 13.46 5.03
C SER A 714 3.78 13.33 3.82
N LEU A 715 3.36 13.93 2.71
CA LEU A 715 4.24 14.20 1.56
C LEU A 715 5.25 15.29 1.92
N SER A 716 6.43 15.26 1.28
CA SER A 716 7.24 16.48 1.20
C SER A 716 6.54 17.54 0.34
N GLU A 717 6.87 18.81 0.52
CA GLU A 717 6.30 19.90 -0.29
C GLU A 717 6.49 19.66 -1.80
N ALA A 718 7.67 19.18 -2.19
CA ALA A 718 7.98 18.84 -3.58
C ALA A 718 7.09 17.70 -4.11
N GLU A 719 6.86 16.65 -3.32
CA GLU A 719 5.98 15.54 -3.69
C GLU A 719 4.52 15.98 -3.76
N PHE A 720 4.10 16.91 -2.90
CA PHE A 720 2.72 17.43 -2.92
C PHE A 720 2.43 18.17 -4.22
N VAL A 721 3.31 19.10 -4.62
CA VAL A 721 3.19 19.83 -5.89
C VAL A 721 3.29 18.89 -7.10
N ALA A 722 4.28 17.98 -7.08
CA ALA A 722 4.45 17.00 -8.15
C ALA A 722 3.24 16.05 -8.28
N GLY A 723 2.53 15.76 -7.18
CA GLY A 723 1.30 14.96 -7.20
C GLY A 723 0.20 15.60 -8.06
N LEU A 724 0.00 16.92 -7.92
CA LEU A 724 -0.93 17.68 -8.77
C LEU A 724 -0.46 17.73 -10.23
N GLU A 725 0.82 18.00 -10.46
CA GLU A 725 1.41 18.05 -11.80
C GLU A 725 1.21 16.72 -12.56
N LYS A 726 1.55 15.59 -11.91
CA LYS A 726 1.41 14.24 -12.47
C LYS A 726 -0.04 13.85 -12.76
N ALA A 727 -1.01 14.39 -12.00
CA ALA A 727 -2.43 14.20 -12.27
C ALA A 727 -2.95 15.04 -13.46
N GLY A 728 -2.17 16.03 -13.92
CA GLY A 728 -2.49 16.89 -15.06
C GLY A 728 -3.08 18.24 -14.67
N PHE A 729 -2.85 18.72 -13.45
CA PHE A 729 -3.16 20.10 -13.08
C PHE A 729 -2.13 21.06 -13.68
N TYR A 730 -2.58 22.28 -14.03
CA TYR A 730 -1.72 23.39 -14.47
C TYR A 730 -1.92 24.62 -13.60
N GLY A 731 -1.04 25.61 -13.74
CA GLY A 731 -1.11 26.84 -12.98
C GLY A 731 -0.90 26.59 -11.49
N ILE A 732 -0.05 25.62 -11.16
CA ILE A 732 0.12 25.15 -9.79
C ILE A 732 0.80 26.26 -8.98
N SER A 733 0.16 26.66 -7.89
CA SER A 733 0.63 27.77 -7.04
C SER A 733 0.51 27.43 -5.57
N VAL A 734 1.55 27.73 -4.79
CA VAL A 734 1.51 27.71 -3.33
C VAL A 734 0.91 29.03 -2.86
N LEU A 735 -0.30 28.98 -2.29
CA LEU A 735 -1.04 30.16 -1.83
C LEU A 735 -0.64 30.58 -0.41
N LYS A 736 -0.34 29.61 0.44
CA LYS A 736 0.04 29.84 1.83
C LYS A 736 0.97 28.73 2.32
N LYS A 737 1.99 29.10 3.09
CA LYS A 737 2.89 28.19 3.81
C LYS A 737 3.10 28.71 5.22
N THR A 738 2.76 27.91 6.22
CA THR A 738 2.88 28.27 7.64
C THR A 738 3.59 27.16 8.39
N PHE A 739 4.59 27.49 9.21
CA PHE A 739 5.22 26.51 10.10
C PHE A 739 4.16 25.94 11.06
N TRP A 740 4.15 24.62 11.21
CA TRP A 740 3.21 23.95 12.10
C TRP A 740 3.92 23.45 13.36
N LYS A 741 4.84 22.49 13.22
CA LYS A 741 5.65 21.98 14.34
C LYS A 741 6.91 21.25 13.86
N GLU A 742 7.77 20.92 14.81
CA GLU A 742 8.94 20.07 14.61
C GLU A 742 8.78 18.77 15.39
N VAL A 743 9.07 17.63 14.76
CA VAL A 743 9.00 16.30 15.36
C VAL A 743 10.31 15.57 15.06
N GLU A 744 11.04 15.17 16.11
CA GLU A 744 12.34 14.48 16.01
C GLU A 744 13.35 15.17 15.06
N GLY A 745 13.34 16.51 15.00
CA GLY A 745 14.24 17.30 14.14
C GLY A 745 13.73 17.54 12.71
N HIS A 746 12.57 16.99 12.34
CA HIS A 746 11.92 17.21 11.03
C HIS A 746 10.83 18.28 11.14
N LYS A 747 10.81 19.24 10.21
CA LYS A 747 9.88 20.38 10.28
C LYS A 747 8.70 20.14 9.38
N PHE A 748 7.53 20.41 9.93
CA PHE A 748 6.25 20.27 9.24
C PHE A 748 5.61 21.64 9.05
N TYR A 749 5.01 21.83 7.88
CA TYR A 749 4.37 23.05 7.46
C TYR A 749 2.95 22.75 7.00
N SER A 750 2.00 23.63 7.32
CA SER A 750 0.72 23.66 6.64
C SER A 750 0.89 24.42 5.32
N VAL A 751 0.68 23.72 4.20
CA VAL A 751 0.82 24.27 2.84
C VAL A 751 -0.51 24.19 2.11
N THR A 752 -0.96 25.33 1.59
CA THR A 752 -2.13 25.42 0.70
C THR A 752 -1.66 25.57 -0.73
N VAL A 753 -2.04 24.62 -1.60
CA VAL A 753 -1.77 24.63 -3.03
C VAL A 753 -3.05 24.83 -3.82
N ARG A 754 -2.92 25.43 -5.00
CA ARG A 754 -4.00 25.53 -6.00
C ARG A 754 -3.50 25.02 -7.34
N GLY A 755 -4.35 24.29 -8.06
CA GLY A 755 -4.14 23.90 -9.45
C GLY A 755 -5.45 23.96 -10.24
N TYR A 756 -5.34 24.05 -11.57
CA TYR A 756 -6.47 24.11 -12.49
C TYR A 756 -6.50 22.88 -13.39
N LYS A 757 -7.68 22.45 -13.84
CA LYS A 757 -7.85 21.37 -14.80
C LYS A 757 -7.83 21.89 -16.22
N PHE A 758 -7.02 21.27 -17.09
CA PHE A 758 -7.10 21.46 -18.54
C PHE A 758 -6.99 20.11 -19.23
N GLU A 759 -7.96 19.75 -20.06
CA GLU A 759 -7.94 18.50 -20.85
C GLU A 759 -7.65 18.80 -22.33
N LYS A 760 -6.51 18.32 -22.87
CA LYS A 760 -6.25 18.46 -24.30
C LYS A 760 -7.23 17.64 -25.12
N LYS A 761 -7.65 18.22 -26.23
CA LYS A 761 -8.49 17.59 -27.24
C LYS A 761 -7.62 16.78 -28.18
N ALA A 762 -8.14 15.64 -28.66
CA ALA A 762 -7.44 14.78 -29.61
C ALA A 762 -7.06 15.47 -30.94
N GLY A 763 -7.59 16.68 -31.19
CA GLY A 763 -7.31 17.52 -32.35
C GLY A 763 -6.24 18.60 -32.15
N CYS A 764 -5.44 18.60 -31.06
CA CYS A 764 -4.31 19.54 -30.88
C CYS A 764 -3.40 19.47 -32.10
N ARG A 765 -3.27 20.61 -32.81
CA ARG A 765 -2.47 20.74 -34.03
C ARG A 765 -1.64 22.01 -33.97
N PHE A 766 -0.50 21.98 -34.65
CA PHE A 766 0.28 23.18 -34.93
C PHE A 766 -0.28 23.81 -36.19
N ILE A 767 -1.04 24.90 -36.01
CA ILE A 767 -1.62 25.66 -37.12
C ILE A 767 -0.82 26.93 -37.43
N GLY A 768 0.33 27.12 -36.79
CA GLY A 768 1.14 28.35 -36.87
C GLY A 768 0.87 29.38 -35.76
N GLN A 769 0.09 29.02 -34.73
CA GLN A 769 -0.12 29.89 -33.57
C GLN A 769 1.17 30.06 -32.77
N LYS A 770 1.40 31.27 -32.24
CA LYS A 770 2.56 31.57 -31.40
C LYS A 770 2.16 32.19 -30.07
N ALA A 771 2.79 31.79 -28.98
CA ALA A 771 2.66 32.40 -27.66
C ALA A 771 3.88 33.28 -27.37
N ILE A 772 3.63 34.52 -26.92
CA ILE A 772 4.65 35.44 -26.43
C ILE A 772 4.46 35.61 -24.92
N TYR A 773 5.45 35.22 -24.13
CA TYR A 773 5.47 35.48 -22.69
C TYR A 773 5.82 36.94 -22.40
N LEU A 774 5.00 37.64 -21.64
CA LEU A 774 5.15 39.08 -21.40
C LEU A 774 6.07 39.41 -20.21
N GLY A 775 6.29 38.46 -19.30
CA GLY A 775 7.11 38.66 -18.10
C GLY A 775 6.34 38.42 -16.79
N PRO A 776 6.91 38.77 -15.62
CA PRO A 776 8.09 39.63 -15.44
C PRO A 776 9.44 38.92 -15.60
N TYR A 777 9.49 37.59 -15.54
CA TYR A 777 10.74 36.83 -15.57
C TYR A 777 11.41 36.85 -16.95
N LYS A 778 12.72 36.57 -17.03
CA LYS A 778 13.45 36.53 -18.31
C LYS A 778 12.96 35.40 -19.23
N ALA A 779 12.54 34.29 -18.65
CA ALA A 779 11.86 33.19 -19.29
C ALA A 779 11.00 32.49 -18.24
N THR A 780 9.99 31.74 -18.67
CA THR A 780 9.22 30.83 -17.82
C THR A 780 9.13 29.45 -18.47
N VAL A 781 8.81 28.44 -17.68
CA VAL A 781 8.55 27.08 -18.15
C VAL A 781 7.19 26.64 -17.64
N ASP A 782 6.33 26.13 -18.51
CA ASP A 782 5.04 25.56 -18.11
C ASP A 782 5.19 24.11 -17.60
N GLU A 783 4.13 23.53 -17.04
CA GLU A 783 4.11 22.15 -16.53
C GLU A 783 4.32 21.08 -17.62
N GLU A 784 4.27 21.46 -18.90
CA GLU A 784 4.57 20.57 -20.03
C GLU A 784 6.01 20.70 -20.51
N GLY A 785 6.81 21.56 -19.87
CA GLY A 785 8.21 21.81 -20.18
C GLY A 785 8.44 22.74 -21.38
N HIS A 786 7.43 23.47 -21.85
CA HIS A 786 7.63 24.51 -22.87
C HIS A 786 8.35 25.70 -22.25
N VAL A 787 9.48 26.08 -22.84
CA VAL A 787 10.23 27.27 -22.43
C VAL A 787 9.71 28.47 -23.21
N PHE A 788 9.33 29.52 -22.49
CA PHE A 788 8.87 30.78 -23.07
C PHE A 788 9.80 31.92 -22.64
N PRO A 789 10.78 32.31 -23.48
CA PRO A 789 11.55 33.51 -23.27
C PRO A 789 10.65 34.75 -23.33
N ARG A 790 10.98 35.75 -22.52
CA ARG A 790 10.22 36.99 -22.48
C ARG A 790 10.31 37.72 -23.82
N ASN A 791 9.16 38.07 -24.36
CA ASN A 791 8.98 38.82 -25.61
C ASN A 791 9.46 38.08 -26.88
N GLU A 792 9.62 36.75 -26.82
CA GLU A 792 9.89 35.91 -27.99
C GLU A 792 8.64 35.11 -28.37
N ALA A 793 8.40 34.96 -29.68
CA ALA A 793 7.23 34.26 -30.20
C ALA A 793 7.54 32.77 -30.37
N ILE A 794 6.99 31.94 -29.48
CA ILE A 794 7.18 30.49 -29.47
C ILE A 794 5.97 29.83 -30.11
N GLU A 795 6.19 28.97 -31.11
CA GLU A 795 5.09 28.23 -31.74
C GLU A 795 4.47 27.23 -30.75
N VAL A 796 3.14 27.20 -30.70
CA VAL A 796 2.36 26.38 -29.78
C VAL A 796 1.20 25.70 -30.52
N CYS A 797 0.75 24.54 -30.04
CA CYS A 797 -0.46 23.93 -30.58
C CYS A 797 -1.72 24.67 -30.09
N THR A 798 -2.84 24.43 -30.77
CA THR A 798 -4.16 25.01 -30.45
C THR A 798 -4.55 24.91 -28.97
N ASP A 799 -4.23 23.78 -28.33
CA ASP A 799 -4.62 23.54 -26.94
C ASP A 799 -3.71 24.28 -25.97
N THR A 800 -2.41 24.35 -26.26
CA THR A 800 -1.49 25.17 -25.47
C THR A 800 -1.85 26.65 -25.60
N ALA A 801 -2.20 27.13 -26.79
CA ALA A 801 -2.69 28.50 -26.99
C ALA A 801 -3.97 28.78 -26.18
N ALA A 802 -4.95 27.86 -26.17
CA ALA A 802 -6.16 27.98 -25.38
C ALA A 802 -5.87 27.98 -23.87
N LYS A 803 -5.00 27.08 -23.40
CA LYS A 803 -4.55 27.00 -22.00
C LYS A 803 -3.92 28.31 -21.53
N LEU A 804 -2.98 28.85 -22.32
CA LEU A 804 -2.27 30.10 -22.00
C LEU A 804 -3.18 31.34 -22.05
N SER A 805 -4.31 31.26 -22.75
CA SER A 805 -5.31 32.32 -22.82
C SER A 805 -6.29 32.32 -21.64
N ALA A 806 -6.32 31.25 -20.84
CA ALA A 806 -7.24 31.09 -19.71
C ALA A 806 -6.54 31.33 -18.36
N ALA A 807 -7.33 31.53 -17.30
CA ALA A 807 -6.78 31.63 -15.94
C ALA A 807 -6.03 30.32 -15.57
N PRO A 808 -4.87 30.40 -14.89
CA PRO A 808 -4.27 31.59 -14.30
C PRO A 808 -3.25 32.32 -15.22
N TYR A 809 -3.08 31.87 -16.46
CA TYR A 809 -2.11 32.43 -17.41
C TYR A 809 -2.63 33.64 -18.19
N ALA A 810 -3.94 33.86 -18.19
CA ALA A 810 -4.57 35.02 -18.79
C ALA A 810 -3.83 36.32 -18.39
N GLY A 811 -3.41 37.09 -19.41
CA GLY A 811 -2.66 38.34 -19.24
C GLY A 811 -1.14 38.18 -19.12
N GLN A 812 -0.61 36.97 -18.93
CA GLN A 812 0.84 36.71 -18.92
C GLN A 812 1.39 36.37 -20.31
N PHE A 813 0.52 35.90 -21.21
CA PHE A 813 0.86 35.51 -22.56
C PHE A 813 0.02 36.26 -23.58
N ARG A 814 0.62 36.58 -24.72
CA ARG A 814 -0.08 37.05 -25.92
C ARG A 814 -0.05 35.95 -26.97
N ILE A 815 -1.22 35.52 -27.43
CA ILE A 815 -1.34 34.54 -28.51
C ILE A 815 -1.46 35.29 -29.84
N LEU A 816 -0.62 34.90 -30.80
CA LEU A 816 -0.65 35.35 -32.18
C LEU A 816 -1.26 34.25 -33.05
N GLU A 817 -2.30 34.60 -33.78
CA GLU A 817 -2.88 33.73 -34.80
C GLU A 817 -2.03 33.73 -36.08
N PRO A 818 -2.12 32.69 -36.94
CA PRO A 818 -1.29 32.53 -38.14
C PRO A 818 -1.40 33.69 -39.15
N ASP A 819 -2.52 34.43 -39.13
CA ASP A 819 -2.81 35.59 -39.97
C ASP A 819 -2.35 36.94 -39.37
N GLY A 820 -1.76 36.92 -38.17
CA GLY A 820 -1.32 38.12 -37.45
C GLY A 820 -2.42 38.84 -36.67
N ALA A 821 -3.66 38.35 -36.66
CA ALA A 821 -4.77 38.91 -35.88
C ALA A 821 -4.75 38.36 -34.44
N GLY A 822 -4.07 39.04 -33.51
CA GLY A 822 -4.14 38.69 -32.09
C GLY A 822 -5.50 39.03 -31.46
N ILE A 823 -5.99 38.21 -30.54
CA ILE A 823 -7.17 38.53 -29.72
C ILE A 823 -6.79 39.61 -28.71
N LEU A 824 -7.47 40.77 -28.74
CA LEU A 824 -7.44 41.80 -27.69
C LEU A 824 -8.53 41.46 -26.66
N PRO A 825 -8.15 41.31 -25.38
CA PRO A 825 -8.47 42.41 -24.47
C PRO A 825 -7.36 42.69 -23.46
N ILE A 826 -6.95 43.95 -23.38
CA ILE A 826 -6.34 44.51 -22.17
C ILE A 826 -7.51 44.82 -21.23
N PRO A 827 -7.57 44.34 -19.98
CA PRO A 827 -8.44 44.95 -18.99
C PRO A 827 -7.91 46.37 -18.80
N MET A 828 -8.63 47.37 -19.30
CA MET A 828 -8.31 48.76 -19.00
C MET A 828 -8.36 48.92 -17.49
N ALA A 829 -7.20 49.16 -16.87
CA ALA A 829 -7.15 49.84 -15.60
C ALA A 829 -7.84 51.20 -15.80
N GLU A 830 -8.81 51.51 -14.94
CA GLU A 830 -9.46 52.82 -14.87
C GLU A 830 -8.45 53.90 -14.48
N GLU A 831 -7.62 54.36 -15.41
CA GLU A 831 -7.01 55.69 -15.36
C GLU A 831 -7.05 56.27 -16.78
N SER A 832 -8.21 56.85 -17.09
CA SER A 832 -8.39 57.75 -18.22
C SER A 832 -7.47 58.94 -18.07
N CYS A 833 -6.40 58.97 -18.87
CA CYS A 833 -5.55 60.14 -19.01
C CYS A 833 -5.54 60.61 -20.47
N CYS A 834 -6.73 60.83 -21.05
CA CYS A 834 -6.91 61.56 -22.32
C CYS A 834 -8.30 62.20 -22.35
N ALA A 835 -8.41 63.39 -21.75
CA ALA A 835 -9.53 64.28 -22.00
C ALA A 835 -9.43 64.83 -23.43
N THR A 836 -10.50 64.67 -24.19
CA THR A 836 -10.68 65.23 -25.53
C THR A 836 -10.83 66.75 -25.47
N GLY A 837 -9.96 67.49 -26.16
CA GLY A 837 -10.20 68.93 -26.36
C GLY A 837 -8.99 69.80 -26.72
N ALA A 838 -8.33 69.56 -27.87
CA ALA A 838 -7.60 70.60 -28.59
C ALA A 838 -7.35 70.18 -30.06
N PRO A 839 -7.57 71.04 -31.06
CA PRO A 839 -7.32 70.72 -32.46
C PRO A 839 -5.87 71.04 -32.84
N GLY A 840 -5.13 70.03 -33.27
CA GLY A 840 -3.85 70.19 -33.96
C GLY A 840 -2.68 69.46 -33.30
N GLY A 841 -2.22 68.39 -33.94
CA GLY A 841 -0.96 67.71 -33.61
C GLY A 841 -0.94 66.27 -34.10
N CYS A 842 -0.15 65.99 -35.14
CA CYS A 842 0.10 64.65 -35.69
C CYS A 842 0.73 63.69 -34.67
N CYS A 843 0.48 62.40 -34.94
CA CYS A 843 0.78 61.18 -34.18
C CYS A 843 2.14 61.10 -33.48
#